data_AF-A0A9P1DT20-F1
#
_entry.id   AF-A0A9P1DT20-F1
#
_cell.length_a   1.000
_cell.length_b   1.000
_cell.length_c   1.000
_cell.angle_alpha   90.00
_cell.angle_beta   90.00
_cell.angle_gamma   90.00
#
_symmetry.space_group_name_H-M   'P 1'
#
loop_
_entity.id
_entity.type
_entity.pdbx_description
1 polymer ?
#
loop_
_entity_poly.entity_id
_entity_poly.type
_entity_poly.pdbx_seq_one_letter_code
_entity_poly.pdbx_strand_id
1 'polypeptide(L)'
;MEVKPFSIDMVKGWTRCSCVAFICLAVSDLDVTDEQTVAYLQPLGRVLDKAWLLPMHIALGMSRDEQSFRNLSLSFRGAERQSPTVLQIALRFSKVMERQASTMTGNTEARLRKIVAQFNSSPGLHVKHQIDYDKERTVLNILVGTSKETREKMINHLTFVKWRDSAFSSEQLRTTRWLLGAKPKGVPDSMAEMLTVGVLAQGMLIDLHVKSFQDATRRLKQSAWSRKRASPDDFDKLADFACVFAHLRLAARTVSSDPAVDGKLVDAFMAKDYFQDIEAVTAAKSPHFRMQSLAIWADIIEPPTIPAGLQAEAGADVLAAQEQAASAKFNDVKVRLAADSQAMSKYNVEVNKTAGKMHVAKVLHEKTQLATGKKVVDDFMENHCWAGLVPEMELPPEVDTILRATAVRSQVSADKVLVIGWADLTKLGVLTQKDINKIGTWCEKLIAKNPLGSCIIMALPLLTSTVSCGALRTDIRKLEDKLLNHRLEFRTFFLPMDLSQLHHNREMPAGFTFFLCVSDTTLPAKGTAHRANRNAGKVDAESVNFFCASQLWRDQLVPTTCRAMQESEFVVPNGGAALSSHEGRRNFTDVQETAQWLGGCEIPAAILQALTAGCSVDSKPIFLVNCTFYDGCVEKACINLGITSCSQSDKQGAFNSGLSLVKTFLLDMWKNREGPMEKKLPKYQPEPPEADIPSPAEQPHLKLCSLVDGCLVLPRDVRTEWLTDPVRGAEWRQIVKEFDRCFAVAAQEAPGQLQDGSEAGQPAATTFSWDSVFPDEPKNKGSFEQKYRAHVKGKTQWSPQLTAYIVASPDTEGKLMLFLEASAEVTVPADEVCLAYGAGSWILDAKVDQYVSENPNGFKGVMCSFGSDTDLVVFEENGVDGPVKTLREVMQQVETSGMVDFTLAGHEYSRPPAVVQGNAADQFEIRPKAGSKMLWRPNQLQFTGLRPTNIASFFMAQDLDACGTVKKVWRLRAYEREKTLGGAKPLYYLKAPLVLAKDAVQRLI
;
A
#
# COMPACT_ATOMS: atom_id res chain seq x y z
N MET A 1 20.46 27.45 -40.47
CA MET A 1 19.84 27.92 -39.21
C MET A 1 20.73 27.46 -38.08
N GLU A 2 21.11 28.35 -37.15
CA GLU A 2 21.70 27.92 -35.88
C GLU A 2 20.60 27.32 -35.01
N VAL A 3 20.70 26.03 -34.72
CA VAL A 3 19.81 25.35 -33.78
C VAL A 3 20.34 25.64 -32.38
N LYS A 4 19.57 26.36 -31.57
CA LYS A 4 19.90 26.54 -30.16
C LYS A 4 19.82 25.17 -29.45
N PRO A 5 20.79 24.79 -28.62
CA PRO A 5 20.76 23.51 -27.92
C PRO A 5 19.59 23.47 -26.93
N PHE A 6 18.54 22.71 -27.26
CA PHE A 6 17.45 22.41 -26.34
C PHE A 6 17.89 21.36 -25.31
N SER A 7 18.46 21.81 -24.19
CA SER A 7 18.65 20.96 -23.02
C SER A 7 17.35 20.87 -22.22
N ILE A 8 16.69 19.71 -22.29
CA ILE A 8 15.69 19.31 -21.28
C ILE A 8 16.42 18.40 -20.30
N ASP A 9 16.56 18.83 -19.05
CA ASP A 9 17.18 17.99 -18.01
C ASP A 9 16.38 16.70 -17.81
N MET A 10 17.05 15.60 -18.11
CA MET A 10 16.39 14.41 -18.60
C MET A 10 16.37 13.33 -17.53
N VAL A 11 15.43 13.50 -16.59
CA VAL A 11 15.33 12.75 -15.32
C VAL A 11 15.24 11.22 -15.49
N LYS A 12 15.05 10.65 -16.70
CA LYS A 12 15.48 9.26 -16.94
C LYS A 12 15.65 8.77 -18.38
N GLY A 13 16.41 7.68 -18.47
CA GLY A 13 16.53 6.77 -19.61
C GLY A 13 15.19 6.44 -20.28
N TRP A 14 15.26 6.21 -21.59
CA TRP A 14 14.16 6.51 -22.48
C TRP A 14 13.05 5.47 -22.39
N THR A 15 11.96 5.82 -21.70
CA THR A 15 10.68 5.13 -21.86
C THR A 15 10.19 5.30 -23.30
N ARG A 16 9.24 4.47 -23.76
CA ARG A 16 8.61 4.73 -25.09
C ARG A 16 7.99 6.12 -25.17
N CYS A 17 7.49 6.67 -24.06
CA CYS A 17 7.05 8.07 -23.99
C CYS A 17 8.22 9.05 -24.18
N SER A 18 9.41 8.78 -23.63
CA SER A 18 10.61 9.62 -23.80
C SER A 18 11.13 9.56 -25.24
N CYS A 19 11.17 8.38 -25.87
CA CYS A 19 11.48 8.23 -27.30
C CYS A 19 10.52 9.06 -28.15
N VAL A 20 9.21 8.92 -27.91
CA VAL A 20 8.21 9.70 -28.65
C VAL A 20 8.33 11.19 -28.34
N ALA A 21 8.54 11.59 -27.09
CA ALA A 21 8.68 13.00 -26.70
C ALA A 21 9.90 13.66 -27.36
N PHE A 22 11.06 12.99 -27.38
CA PHE A 22 12.26 13.50 -28.04
C PHE A 22 12.10 13.52 -29.57
N ILE A 23 11.50 12.48 -30.16
CA ILE A 23 11.16 12.47 -31.59
C ILE A 23 10.22 13.63 -31.92
N CYS A 24 9.20 13.88 -31.09
CA CYS A 24 8.30 15.02 -31.26
C CYS A 24 9.00 16.37 -31.03
N LEU A 25 10.00 16.45 -30.15
CA LEU A 25 10.83 17.65 -29.95
C LEU A 25 11.72 17.95 -31.15
N ALA A 26 12.42 16.93 -31.67
CA ALA A 26 13.25 17.06 -32.87
C ALA A 26 12.43 17.43 -34.12
N VAL A 27 11.12 17.12 -34.11
CA VAL A 27 10.19 17.44 -35.20
C VAL A 27 9.43 18.76 -34.96
N SER A 28 9.35 19.27 -33.72
CA SER A 28 8.67 20.54 -33.46
C SER A 28 9.42 21.76 -33.98
N ASP A 29 10.71 21.63 -34.25
CA ASP A 29 11.56 22.67 -34.87
C ASP A 29 11.51 22.63 -36.42
N LEU A 30 10.81 21.66 -37.03
CA LEU A 30 10.64 21.55 -38.47
C LEU A 30 9.40 22.32 -38.95
N ASP A 31 9.52 23.04 -40.05
CA ASP A 31 8.40 23.80 -40.63
C ASP A 31 7.40 22.87 -41.32
N VAL A 32 6.38 22.47 -40.56
CA VAL A 32 5.27 21.64 -41.06
C VAL A 32 4.31 22.37 -42.02
N THR A 33 4.60 23.62 -42.41
CA THR A 33 3.91 24.32 -43.51
C THR A 33 4.57 24.09 -44.87
N ASP A 34 5.82 23.62 -44.91
CA ASP A 34 6.48 23.14 -46.12
C ASP A 34 6.02 21.71 -46.47
N GLU A 35 5.44 21.55 -47.67
CA GLU A 35 4.96 20.25 -48.17
C GLU A 35 6.10 19.20 -48.27
N GLN A 36 7.34 19.63 -48.54
CA GLN A 36 8.47 18.73 -48.66
C GLN A 36 8.86 18.15 -47.29
N THR A 37 8.92 19.00 -46.27
CA THR A 37 9.10 18.62 -44.86
C THR A 37 7.97 17.70 -44.37
N VAL A 38 6.71 17.97 -44.73
CA VAL A 38 5.58 17.09 -44.42
C VAL A 38 5.72 15.71 -45.08
N ALA A 39 6.22 15.64 -46.32
CA ALA A 39 6.49 14.36 -46.99
C ALA A 39 7.62 13.56 -46.29
N TYR A 40 8.71 14.22 -45.87
CA TYR A 40 9.80 13.57 -45.13
C TYR A 40 9.37 13.02 -43.76
N LEU A 41 8.37 13.64 -43.12
CA LEU A 41 7.82 13.19 -41.82
C LEU A 41 6.80 12.04 -41.94
N GLN A 42 6.30 11.71 -43.14
CA GLN A 42 5.29 10.68 -43.34
C GLN A 42 5.67 9.28 -42.79
N PRO A 43 6.93 8.78 -42.91
CA PRO A 43 7.33 7.49 -42.35
C PRO A 43 7.28 7.46 -40.81
N LEU A 44 7.51 8.60 -40.16
CA LEU A 44 7.57 8.72 -38.71
C LEU A 44 6.23 8.41 -38.05
N GLY A 45 5.11 8.74 -38.70
CA GLY A 45 3.77 8.39 -38.22
C GLY A 45 3.60 6.88 -37.97
N ARG A 46 4.17 6.03 -38.85
CA ARG A 46 4.14 4.56 -38.68
C ARG A 46 4.98 4.08 -37.50
N VAL A 47 6.04 4.81 -37.15
CA VAL A 47 6.89 4.52 -35.98
C VAL A 47 6.14 4.89 -34.70
N LEU A 48 5.50 6.06 -34.67
CA LEU A 48 4.73 6.56 -33.53
C LEU A 48 3.48 5.73 -33.23
N ASP A 49 2.74 5.33 -34.28
CA ASP A 49 1.61 4.39 -34.17
C ASP A 49 2.03 3.06 -33.50
N LYS A 50 3.15 2.48 -33.95
CA LYS A 50 3.67 1.20 -33.43
C LYS A 50 4.28 1.33 -32.03
N ALA A 51 4.96 2.43 -31.73
CA ALA A 51 5.63 2.64 -30.45
C ALA A 51 4.64 2.74 -29.29
N TRP A 52 3.50 3.40 -29.51
CA TRP A 52 2.60 3.80 -28.43
C TRP A 52 1.27 3.04 -28.36
N LEU A 53 0.86 2.33 -29.42
CA LEU A 53 -0.51 1.76 -29.58
C LEU A 53 -1.65 2.81 -29.44
N LEU A 54 -1.30 4.09 -29.33
CA LEU A 54 -2.13 5.20 -29.76
C LEU A 54 -2.10 5.20 -31.29
N PRO A 55 -3.26 5.33 -31.96
CA PRO A 55 -3.31 5.74 -33.35
C PRO A 55 -2.91 7.23 -33.42
N MET A 56 -1.61 7.46 -33.33
CA MET A 56 -0.88 8.68 -33.64
C MET A 56 -0.85 8.86 -35.16
N HIS A 57 -2.04 8.89 -35.75
CA HIS A 57 -2.26 9.73 -36.92
C HIS A 57 -2.04 11.18 -36.45
N ILE A 58 -0.78 11.62 -36.47
CA ILE A 58 -0.47 13.05 -36.48
C ILE A 58 -1.27 13.60 -37.65
N ALA A 59 -2.23 14.45 -37.32
CA ALA A 59 -3.29 14.84 -38.22
C ALA A 59 -2.80 15.96 -39.16
N LEU A 60 -1.62 15.75 -39.76
CA LEU A 60 -1.04 16.63 -40.77
C LEU A 60 -2.05 16.73 -41.91
N GLY A 61 -2.50 17.95 -42.20
CA GLY A 61 -3.55 18.22 -43.19
C GLY A 61 -5.01 18.02 -42.73
N MET A 62 -5.30 17.75 -41.44
CA MET A 62 -6.67 17.74 -40.93
C MET A 62 -6.97 18.99 -40.08
N SER A 63 -8.20 19.48 -40.15
CA SER A 63 -8.66 20.57 -39.27
C SER A 63 -8.73 20.13 -37.80
N ARG A 64 -8.69 21.10 -36.87
CA ARG A 64 -8.83 20.85 -35.42
C ARG A 64 -10.15 20.14 -35.05
N ASP A 65 -11.19 20.30 -35.87
CA ASP A 65 -12.49 19.68 -35.65
C ASP A 65 -12.49 18.22 -36.15
N GLU A 66 -11.95 17.95 -37.33
CA GLU A 66 -11.77 16.57 -37.81
C GLU A 66 -10.80 15.79 -36.93
N GLN A 67 -9.75 16.42 -36.39
CA GLN A 67 -8.87 15.82 -35.39
C GLN A 67 -9.64 15.50 -34.10
N SER A 68 -10.56 16.38 -33.67
CA SER A 68 -11.42 16.16 -32.50
C SER A 68 -12.37 14.98 -32.72
N PHE A 69 -12.97 14.88 -33.91
CA PHE A 69 -13.81 13.75 -34.32
C PHE A 69 -13.00 12.45 -34.42
N ARG A 70 -11.83 12.46 -35.07
CA ARG A 70 -10.96 11.28 -35.19
C ARG A 70 -10.55 10.77 -33.81
N ASN A 71 -10.15 11.64 -32.89
CA ASN A 71 -9.82 11.27 -31.51
C ASN A 71 -11.00 10.64 -30.75
N LEU A 72 -12.22 11.12 -30.99
CA LEU A 72 -13.45 10.54 -30.43
C LEU A 72 -13.72 9.14 -31.03
N SER A 73 -13.65 9.00 -32.36
CA SER A 73 -13.81 7.74 -33.10
C SER A 73 -12.77 6.68 -32.70
N LEU A 74 -11.52 7.08 -32.48
CA LEU A 74 -10.43 6.20 -32.02
C LEU A 74 -10.61 5.75 -30.56
N SER A 75 -11.30 6.54 -29.73
CA SER A 75 -11.61 6.17 -28.34
C SER A 75 -12.58 4.97 -28.26
N PHE A 76 -13.37 4.71 -29.32
CA PHE A 76 -14.21 3.51 -29.42
C PHE A 76 -13.47 2.23 -29.87
N ARG A 77 -12.22 2.32 -30.37
CA ARG A 77 -11.55 1.22 -31.11
C ARG A 77 -10.46 0.46 -30.34
N GLY A 78 -10.04 0.90 -29.15
CA GLY A 78 -8.90 0.32 -28.43
C GLY A 78 -9.28 -0.81 -27.45
N ALA A 79 -8.52 -1.90 -27.42
CA ALA A 79 -8.75 -3.04 -26.51
C ALA A 79 -8.71 -2.69 -25.00
N GLU A 80 -8.01 -1.60 -24.64
CA GLU A 80 -7.96 -1.06 -23.27
C GLU A 80 -8.79 0.22 -23.07
N ARG A 81 -9.55 0.66 -24.10
CA ARG A 81 -10.24 1.95 -24.09
C ARG A 81 -11.73 1.78 -23.86
N GLN A 82 -12.23 2.43 -22.81
CA GLN A 82 -13.67 2.59 -22.60
C GLN A 82 -14.24 3.50 -23.70
N SER A 83 -15.44 3.18 -24.19
CA SER A 83 -16.16 4.07 -25.11
C SER A 83 -16.31 5.46 -24.47
N PRO A 84 -16.08 6.55 -25.23
CA PRO A 84 -16.16 7.91 -24.69
C PRO A 84 -17.54 8.17 -24.11
N THR A 85 -17.58 8.75 -22.92
CA THR A 85 -18.84 8.98 -22.21
C THR A 85 -19.60 10.16 -22.80
N VAL A 86 -20.92 10.20 -22.55
CA VAL A 86 -21.78 11.30 -23.04
C VAL A 86 -21.26 12.67 -22.58
N LEU A 87 -20.69 12.76 -21.37
CA LEU A 87 -20.01 13.99 -20.92
C LEU A 87 -18.77 14.30 -21.78
N GLN A 88 -17.89 13.33 -22.04
CA GLN A 88 -16.71 13.55 -22.89
C GLN A 88 -17.10 13.99 -24.31
N ILE A 89 -18.16 13.40 -24.86
CA ILE A 89 -18.74 13.79 -26.16
C ILE A 89 -19.25 15.23 -26.08
N ALA A 90 -20.04 15.58 -25.07
CA ALA A 90 -20.58 16.92 -24.88
C ALA A 90 -19.48 17.99 -24.70
N LEU A 91 -18.47 17.74 -23.87
CA LEU A 91 -17.36 18.66 -23.64
C LEU A 91 -16.51 18.86 -24.92
N ARG A 92 -16.31 17.80 -25.72
CA ARG A 92 -15.64 17.91 -27.03
C ARG A 92 -16.48 18.69 -28.04
N PHE A 93 -17.78 18.41 -28.13
CA PHE A 93 -18.68 19.13 -29.03
C PHE A 93 -18.85 20.60 -28.62
N SER A 94 -18.84 20.95 -27.32
CA SER A 94 -18.78 22.36 -26.86
C SER A 94 -17.59 23.10 -27.47
N LYS A 95 -16.39 22.48 -27.49
CA LYS A 95 -15.18 23.11 -28.04
C LYS A 95 -15.18 23.17 -29.57
N VAL A 96 -15.84 22.24 -30.27
CA VAL A 96 -16.11 22.34 -31.72
C VAL A 96 -17.09 23.49 -32.00
N MET A 97 -18.19 23.59 -31.24
CA MET A 97 -19.17 24.68 -31.35
C MET A 97 -18.54 26.06 -31.09
N GLU A 98 -17.63 26.16 -30.12
CA GLU A 98 -16.89 27.40 -29.83
C GLU A 98 -15.97 27.79 -31.00
N ARG A 99 -15.29 26.84 -31.66
CA ARG A 99 -14.43 27.12 -32.82
C ARG A 99 -15.22 27.46 -34.09
N GLN A 100 -16.35 26.80 -34.31
CA GLN A 100 -17.23 27.07 -35.45
C GLN A 100 -18.25 28.19 -35.18
N ALA A 101 -18.16 28.90 -34.05
CA ALA A 101 -19.15 29.90 -33.64
C ALA A 101 -19.35 31.04 -34.65
N SER A 102 -18.31 31.40 -35.42
CA SER A 102 -18.35 32.41 -36.49
C SER A 102 -18.97 31.90 -37.80
N THR A 103 -18.99 30.59 -38.04
CA THR A 103 -19.49 29.97 -39.29
C THR A 103 -20.80 29.20 -39.10
N MET A 104 -21.30 29.09 -37.87
CA MET A 104 -22.57 28.44 -37.54
C MET A 104 -23.63 29.44 -37.06
N THR A 105 -24.61 29.69 -37.91
CA THR A 105 -25.87 30.32 -37.52
C THR A 105 -26.79 29.33 -36.78
N GLY A 106 -27.81 29.83 -36.08
CA GLY A 106 -28.79 29.02 -35.33
C GLY A 106 -28.50 28.86 -33.84
N ASN A 107 -29.47 28.29 -33.12
CA ASN A 107 -29.42 28.05 -31.67
C ASN A 107 -28.51 26.85 -31.31
N THR A 108 -28.28 26.61 -30.01
CA THR A 108 -27.43 25.52 -29.50
C THR A 108 -27.82 24.14 -30.07
N GLU A 109 -29.11 23.87 -30.23
CA GLU A 109 -29.62 22.62 -30.80
C GLU A 109 -29.29 22.49 -32.30
N ALA A 110 -29.56 23.51 -33.12
CA ALA A 110 -29.24 23.50 -34.54
C ALA A 110 -27.72 23.35 -34.79
N ARG A 111 -26.91 24.00 -33.94
CA ARG A 111 -25.44 23.86 -33.96
C ARG A 111 -25.01 22.45 -33.58
N LEU A 112 -25.58 21.87 -32.53
CA LEU A 112 -25.30 20.50 -32.11
C LEU A 112 -25.67 19.49 -33.21
N ARG A 113 -26.89 19.56 -33.77
CA ARG A 113 -27.35 18.69 -34.87
C ARG A 113 -26.36 18.69 -36.04
N LYS A 114 -25.86 19.86 -36.44
CA LYS A 114 -24.85 19.99 -37.50
C LYS A 114 -23.50 19.34 -37.15
N ILE A 115 -23.05 19.43 -35.89
CA ILE A 115 -21.82 18.75 -35.43
C ILE A 115 -22.01 17.24 -35.25
N VAL A 116 -23.17 16.79 -34.76
CA VAL A 116 -23.54 15.37 -34.68
C VAL A 116 -23.58 14.77 -36.08
N ALA A 117 -24.17 15.45 -37.06
CA ALA A 117 -24.14 15.04 -38.46
C ALA A 117 -22.69 14.92 -38.99
N GLN A 118 -21.86 15.97 -38.82
CA GLN A 118 -20.44 15.95 -39.22
C GLN A 118 -19.66 14.79 -38.59
N PHE A 119 -19.87 14.54 -37.29
CA PHE A 119 -19.24 13.43 -36.58
C PHE A 119 -19.74 12.07 -37.08
N ASN A 120 -21.05 11.91 -37.24
CA ASN A 120 -21.66 10.66 -37.72
C ASN A 120 -21.27 10.33 -39.17
N SER A 121 -20.94 11.33 -39.99
CA SER A 121 -20.36 11.19 -41.32
C SER A 121 -18.82 11.10 -41.36
N SER A 122 -18.13 11.15 -40.22
CA SER A 122 -16.66 11.23 -40.20
C SER A 122 -16.01 9.93 -40.72
N PRO A 123 -14.99 10.01 -41.60
CA PRO A 123 -14.34 8.82 -42.17
C PRO A 123 -13.80 7.87 -41.10
N GLY A 124 -14.22 6.61 -41.18
CA GLY A 124 -13.81 5.56 -40.24
C GLY A 124 -14.62 5.47 -38.94
N LEU A 125 -15.66 6.29 -38.73
CA LEU A 125 -16.63 5.99 -37.67
C LEU A 125 -17.48 4.77 -38.09
N HIS A 126 -17.56 3.77 -37.21
CA HIS A 126 -18.41 2.59 -37.44
C HIS A 126 -19.85 2.93 -37.05
N VAL A 127 -20.84 2.48 -37.83
CA VAL A 127 -22.29 2.72 -37.60
C VAL A 127 -22.71 2.52 -36.12
N LYS A 128 -22.24 1.46 -35.45
CA LYS A 128 -22.53 1.18 -34.01
C LYS A 128 -21.98 2.21 -33.00
N HIS A 129 -21.16 3.15 -33.46
CA HIS A 129 -20.56 4.24 -32.67
C HIS A 129 -21.08 5.62 -33.10
N GLN A 130 -22.02 5.68 -34.04
CA GLN A 130 -22.75 6.92 -34.33
C GLN A 130 -23.52 7.36 -33.07
N ILE A 131 -23.64 8.68 -32.93
CA ILE A 131 -24.47 9.31 -31.91
C ILE A 131 -25.92 9.18 -32.39
N ASP A 132 -26.66 8.33 -31.69
CA ASP A 132 -28.12 8.21 -31.82
C ASP A 132 -28.83 9.42 -31.18
N TYR A 133 -30.14 9.50 -31.44
CA TYR A 133 -30.99 10.60 -30.97
C TYR A 133 -30.99 10.76 -29.43
N ASP A 134 -30.91 9.66 -28.68
CA ASP A 134 -30.93 9.72 -27.21
C ASP A 134 -29.60 10.24 -26.65
N LYS A 135 -28.47 9.81 -27.22
CA LYS A 135 -27.15 10.38 -26.91
C LYS A 135 -27.08 11.84 -27.32
N GLU A 136 -27.58 12.21 -28.50
CA GLU A 136 -27.63 13.61 -28.96
C GLU A 136 -28.44 14.49 -28.00
N ARG A 137 -29.66 14.05 -27.64
CA ARG A 137 -30.51 14.76 -26.67
C ARG A 137 -29.84 14.89 -25.31
N THR A 138 -29.11 13.88 -24.86
CA THR A 138 -28.38 13.94 -23.58
C THR A 138 -27.19 14.90 -23.67
N VAL A 139 -26.46 14.93 -24.78
CA VAL A 139 -25.43 15.95 -25.06
C VAL A 139 -26.03 17.35 -25.08
N LEU A 140 -27.19 17.54 -25.71
CA LEU A 140 -27.90 18.82 -25.73
C LEU A 140 -28.26 19.30 -24.33
N ASN A 141 -28.81 18.42 -23.49
CA ASN A 141 -29.16 18.72 -22.10
C ASN A 141 -27.92 19.15 -21.29
N ILE A 142 -26.76 18.52 -21.50
CA ILE A 142 -25.51 18.94 -20.86
C ILE A 142 -25.05 20.31 -21.39
N LEU A 143 -25.11 20.55 -22.71
CA LEU A 143 -24.64 21.81 -23.32
C LEU A 143 -25.51 23.01 -22.96
N VAL A 144 -26.83 22.84 -22.93
CA VAL A 144 -27.81 23.88 -22.57
C VAL A 144 -27.91 24.04 -21.07
N GLY A 145 -27.91 22.94 -20.33
CA GLY A 145 -28.06 22.92 -18.87
C GLY A 145 -26.79 23.22 -18.09
N THR A 146 -25.65 23.53 -18.72
CA THR A 146 -24.41 23.92 -18.02
C THR A 146 -23.86 25.27 -18.46
N SER A 147 -23.17 25.95 -17.55
CA SER A 147 -22.38 27.14 -17.88
C SER A 147 -21.04 26.77 -18.54
N LYS A 148 -20.42 27.74 -19.22
CA LYS A 148 -19.08 27.55 -19.81
C LYS A 148 -18.04 27.25 -18.73
N GLU A 149 -18.06 27.99 -17.63
CA GLU A 149 -17.15 27.82 -16.48
C GLU A 149 -17.27 26.41 -15.87
N THR A 150 -18.50 25.93 -15.67
CA THR A 150 -18.80 24.56 -15.20
C THR A 150 -18.15 23.52 -16.11
N ARG A 151 -18.31 23.67 -17.43
CA ARG A 151 -17.69 22.76 -18.41
C ARG A 151 -16.16 22.81 -18.34
N GLU A 152 -15.56 23.97 -18.14
CA GLU A 152 -14.11 24.13 -18.03
C GLU A 152 -13.56 23.49 -16.74
N LYS A 153 -14.25 23.61 -15.61
CA LYS A 153 -13.93 22.87 -14.36
C LYS A 153 -13.99 21.35 -14.54
N MET A 154 -15.03 20.84 -15.22
CA MET A 154 -15.13 19.41 -15.55
C MET A 154 -14.02 18.95 -16.51
N ILE A 155 -13.65 19.75 -17.50
CA ILE A 155 -12.53 19.46 -18.41
C ILE A 155 -11.21 19.40 -17.64
N ASN A 156 -10.94 20.36 -16.75
CA ASN A 156 -9.72 20.41 -15.96
C ASN A 156 -9.55 19.15 -15.11
N HIS A 157 -10.59 18.70 -14.41
CA HIS A 157 -10.55 17.44 -13.65
C HIS A 157 -10.29 16.22 -14.56
N LEU A 158 -11.01 16.12 -15.69
CA LEU A 158 -10.88 14.99 -16.63
C LEU A 158 -9.60 15.02 -17.50
N THR A 159 -8.82 16.10 -17.43
CA THR A 159 -7.50 16.20 -18.09
C THR A 159 -6.47 15.36 -17.34
N PHE A 160 -6.54 15.35 -16.01
CA PHE A 160 -5.59 14.63 -15.15
C PHE A 160 -6.13 13.27 -14.66
N VAL A 161 -7.45 13.04 -14.70
CA VAL A 161 -8.07 11.84 -14.14
C VAL A 161 -8.90 11.09 -15.19
N LYS A 162 -8.62 9.79 -15.37
CA LYS A 162 -9.40 8.90 -16.26
C LYS A 162 -10.86 8.86 -15.83
N TRP A 163 -11.79 8.71 -16.77
CA TRP A 163 -13.23 8.67 -16.46
C TRP A 163 -13.60 7.69 -15.33
N ARG A 164 -13.05 6.47 -15.35
CA ARG A 164 -13.25 5.43 -14.30
C ARG A 164 -12.83 5.88 -12.89
N ASP A 165 -11.84 6.76 -12.80
CA ASP A 165 -11.21 7.18 -11.55
C ASP A 165 -11.63 8.61 -11.16
N SER A 166 -12.41 9.30 -12.01
CA SER A 166 -12.88 10.67 -11.79
C SER A 166 -13.98 10.78 -10.72
N ALA A 167 -14.27 11.99 -10.25
CA ALA A 167 -15.39 12.27 -9.35
C ALA A 167 -16.77 11.99 -9.98
N PHE A 168 -16.87 11.99 -11.31
CA PHE A 168 -18.12 11.93 -12.06
C PHE A 168 -18.56 10.49 -12.39
N SER A 169 -19.86 10.25 -12.35
CA SER A 169 -20.50 9.04 -12.89
C SER A 169 -21.63 9.39 -13.87
N SER A 170 -22.02 8.43 -14.71
CA SER A 170 -23.13 8.62 -15.64
C SER A 170 -24.47 8.80 -14.93
N GLU A 171 -24.64 8.19 -13.75
CA GLU A 171 -25.89 8.27 -12.98
C GLU A 171 -26.06 9.65 -12.32
N GLN A 172 -24.99 10.23 -11.75
CA GLN A 172 -25.00 11.61 -11.25
C GLN A 172 -25.45 12.59 -12.34
N LEU A 173 -24.89 12.46 -13.56
CA LEU A 173 -25.14 13.40 -14.65
C LEU A 173 -26.48 13.19 -15.37
N ARG A 174 -27.22 12.11 -15.07
CA ARG A 174 -28.60 11.89 -15.52
C ARG A 174 -29.62 12.69 -14.71
N THR A 175 -29.29 13.05 -13.47
CA THR A 175 -30.12 13.95 -12.67
C THR A 175 -30.24 15.29 -13.39
N THR A 176 -31.42 15.92 -13.31
CA THR A 176 -31.65 17.26 -13.87
C THR A 176 -31.50 18.36 -12.83
N ARG A 177 -31.42 18.02 -11.54
CA ARG A 177 -31.41 18.94 -10.40
C ARG A 177 -30.26 19.94 -10.43
N TRP A 178 -29.10 19.55 -10.96
CA TRP A 178 -27.88 20.36 -11.05
C TRP A 178 -27.78 21.22 -12.33
N LEU A 179 -28.75 21.13 -13.24
CA LEU A 179 -28.74 21.90 -14.50
C LEU A 179 -29.24 23.34 -14.27
N LEU A 180 -28.74 24.29 -15.06
CA LEU A 180 -29.11 25.71 -14.96
C LEU A 180 -30.64 25.90 -15.03
N GLY A 181 -31.18 26.69 -14.10
CA GLY A 181 -32.62 26.95 -13.99
C GLY A 181 -33.43 25.80 -13.37
N ALA A 182 -32.81 24.68 -13.00
CA ALA A 182 -33.51 23.63 -12.26
C ALA A 182 -33.84 24.10 -10.83
N LYS A 183 -35.07 23.82 -10.41
CA LYS A 183 -35.59 24.08 -9.06
C LYS A 183 -36.30 22.84 -8.52
N PRO A 184 -36.25 22.57 -7.21
CA PRO A 184 -36.97 21.44 -6.62
C PRO A 184 -38.49 21.64 -6.75
N LYS A 185 -39.23 20.52 -6.80
CA LYS A 185 -40.70 20.53 -6.88
C LYS A 185 -41.30 20.58 -5.46
N GLY A 186 -42.41 21.29 -5.29
CA GLY A 186 -43.16 21.33 -4.03
C GLY A 186 -42.57 22.22 -2.94
N VAL A 187 -41.53 23.02 -3.23
CA VAL A 187 -41.04 24.06 -2.31
C VAL A 187 -41.85 25.36 -2.48
N PRO A 188 -42.01 26.19 -1.42
CA PRO A 188 -42.59 27.52 -1.54
C PRO A 188 -41.80 28.42 -2.50
N ASP A 189 -42.45 29.36 -3.18
CA ASP A 189 -41.81 30.20 -4.21
C ASP A 189 -40.59 30.98 -3.68
N SER A 190 -40.63 31.44 -2.43
CA SER A 190 -39.50 32.11 -1.76
C SER A 190 -38.27 31.22 -1.56
N MET A 191 -38.45 29.90 -1.44
CA MET A 191 -37.37 28.92 -1.43
C MET A 191 -37.03 28.44 -2.84
N ALA A 192 -37.99 28.45 -3.76
CA ALA A 192 -37.79 28.06 -5.15
C ALA A 192 -36.76 28.94 -5.85
N GLU A 193 -36.75 30.26 -5.58
CA GLU A 193 -35.74 31.19 -6.09
C GLU A 193 -34.35 30.87 -5.51
N MET A 194 -34.22 30.78 -4.18
CA MET A 194 -32.95 30.43 -3.50
C MET A 194 -32.37 29.08 -3.96
N LEU A 195 -33.23 28.10 -4.24
CA LEU A 195 -32.85 26.75 -4.69
C LEU A 195 -32.77 26.60 -6.21
N THR A 196 -32.96 27.68 -6.99
CA THR A 196 -32.75 27.63 -8.45
C THR A 196 -31.26 27.59 -8.78
N VAL A 197 -30.83 26.65 -9.62
CA VAL A 197 -29.41 26.56 -10.01
C VAL A 197 -29.02 27.74 -10.91
N GLY A 198 -28.36 28.74 -10.32
CA GLY A 198 -27.64 29.77 -11.06
C GLY A 198 -26.24 29.32 -11.51
N VAL A 199 -25.61 30.13 -12.36
CA VAL A 199 -24.23 29.89 -12.87
C VAL A 199 -23.23 29.73 -11.72
N LEU A 200 -23.31 30.57 -10.70
CA LEU A 200 -22.45 30.54 -9.51
C LEU A 200 -22.64 29.24 -8.71
N ALA A 201 -23.90 28.87 -8.44
CA ALA A 201 -24.25 27.63 -7.72
C ALA A 201 -23.71 26.39 -8.45
N GLN A 202 -23.87 26.34 -9.78
CA GLN A 202 -23.36 25.23 -10.58
C GLN A 202 -21.82 25.14 -10.57
N GLY A 203 -21.13 26.29 -10.64
CA GLY A 203 -19.67 26.35 -10.51
C GLY A 203 -19.19 25.86 -9.15
N MET A 204 -19.85 26.30 -8.06
CA MET A 204 -19.54 25.90 -6.68
C MET A 204 -19.81 24.41 -6.41
N LEU A 205 -20.88 23.85 -6.99
CA LEU A 205 -21.19 22.41 -6.93
C LEU A 205 -20.04 21.55 -7.49
N ILE A 206 -19.52 21.89 -8.67
CA ILE A 206 -18.46 21.10 -9.31
C ILE A 206 -17.17 21.15 -8.48
N ASP A 207 -16.79 22.32 -7.97
CA ASP A 207 -15.60 22.47 -7.12
C ASP A 207 -15.74 21.65 -5.81
N LEU A 208 -16.88 21.76 -5.13
CA LEU A 208 -17.15 21.02 -3.89
C LEU A 208 -17.19 19.51 -4.11
N HIS A 209 -17.78 19.05 -5.21
CA HIS A 209 -17.87 17.63 -5.57
C HIS A 209 -16.48 17.05 -5.89
N VAL A 210 -15.69 17.75 -6.71
CA VAL A 210 -14.32 17.35 -7.04
C VAL A 210 -13.43 17.33 -5.80
N LYS A 211 -13.48 18.38 -4.96
CA LYS A 211 -12.72 18.43 -3.69
C LYS A 211 -13.12 17.31 -2.74
N SER A 212 -14.42 17.15 -2.48
CA SER A 212 -14.96 16.06 -1.63
C SER A 212 -14.46 14.68 -2.07
N PHE A 213 -14.42 14.44 -3.38
CA PHE A 213 -13.92 13.20 -3.95
C PHE A 213 -12.40 13.04 -3.77
N GLN A 214 -11.61 14.11 -3.99
CA GLN A 214 -10.15 14.10 -3.80
C GLN A 214 -9.79 13.83 -2.33
N ASP A 215 -10.44 14.49 -1.38
CA ASP A 215 -10.21 14.29 0.06
C ASP A 215 -10.56 12.86 0.49
N ALA A 216 -11.70 12.33 0.03
CA ALA A 216 -12.13 10.96 0.30
C ALA A 216 -11.24 9.87 -0.35
N THR A 217 -10.45 10.22 -1.37
CA THR A 217 -9.58 9.29 -2.11
C THR A 217 -8.09 9.43 -1.79
N ARG A 218 -7.66 10.50 -1.12
CA ARG A 218 -6.25 10.82 -0.79
C ARG A 218 -5.47 9.70 -0.09
N ARG A 219 -6.15 8.85 0.70
CA ARG A 219 -5.56 7.70 1.42
C ARG A 219 -5.91 6.33 0.82
N LEU A 220 -6.52 6.30 -0.36
CA LEU A 220 -7.01 5.07 -1.00
C LEU A 220 -6.24 4.72 -2.27
N LYS A 221 -6.07 3.41 -2.52
CA LYS A 221 -5.56 2.89 -3.80
C LYS A 221 -6.52 3.29 -4.93
N GLN A 222 -5.98 3.65 -6.11
CA GLN A 222 -6.75 4.11 -7.28
C GLN A 222 -7.89 3.16 -7.67
N SER A 223 -7.70 1.85 -7.51
CA SER A 223 -8.73 0.82 -7.76
C SER A 223 -9.99 0.94 -6.89
N ALA A 224 -9.93 1.66 -5.77
CA ALA A 224 -11.04 1.91 -4.85
C ALA A 224 -11.70 3.29 -5.05
N TRP A 225 -11.11 4.20 -5.84
CA TRP A 225 -11.58 5.59 -5.96
C TRP A 225 -13.03 5.69 -6.46
N SER A 226 -13.43 4.85 -7.42
CA SER A 226 -14.80 4.84 -7.93
C SER A 226 -15.87 4.54 -6.86
N ARG A 227 -15.50 3.92 -5.73
CA ARG A 227 -16.38 3.65 -4.57
C ARG A 227 -16.60 4.87 -3.67
N LYS A 228 -15.91 5.99 -3.90
CA LYS A 228 -16.01 7.25 -3.13
C LYS A 228 -16.72 8.37 -3.88
N ARG A 229 -17.35 8.06 -5.01
CA ARG A 229 -18.25 8.98 -5.70
C ARG A 229 -19.52 9.18 -4.89
N ALA A 230 -20.05 10.40 -4.89
CA ALA A 230 -21.40 10.67 -4.38
C ALA A 230 -22.43 9.77 -5.10
N SER A 231 -23.47 9.33 -4.40
CA SER A 231 -24.67 8.78 -5.06
C SER A 231 -25.38 9.88 -5.88
N PRO A 232 -26.33 9.56 -6.77
CA PRO A 232 -27.16 10.57 -7.42
C PRO A 232 -27.87 11.47 -6.40
N ASP A 233 -28.44 10.89 -5.34
CA ASP A 233 -29.14 11.62 -4.28
C ASP A 233 -28.20 12.55 -3.49
N ASP A 234 -26.96 12.11 -3.21
CA ASP A 234 -25.97 12.96 -2.54
C ASP A 234 -25.45 14.07 -3.45
N PHE A 235 -25.39 13.84 -4.77
CA PHE A 235 -25.05 14.87 -5.75
C PHE A 235 -26.15 15.93 -5.87
N ASP A 236 -27.42 15.52 -5.81
CA ASP A 236 -28.57 16.42 -5.77
C ASP A 236 -28.60 17.25 -4.47
N LYS A 237 -28.31 16.64 -3.31
CA LYS A 237 -28.12 17.37 -2.04
C LYS A 237 -26.98 18.39 -2.10
N LEU A 238 -25.85 18.03 -2.74
CA LEU A 238 -24.75 18.98 -2.98
C LEU A 238 -25.18 20.13 -3.89
N ALA A 239 -26.09 19.89 -4.85
CA ALA A 239 -26.64 20.94 -5.71
C ALA A 239 -27.56 21.89 -4.91
N ASP A 240 -28.43 21.38 -4.04
CA ASP A 240 -29.23 22.20 -3.11
C ASP A 240 -28.33 23.07 -2.21
N PHE A 241 -27.31 22.45 -1.60
CA PHE A 241 -26.33 23.13 -0.74
C PHE A 241 -25.59 24.25 -1.48
N ALA A 242 -25.14 24.00 -2.72
CA ALA A 242 -24.48 24.99 -3.55
C ALA A 242 -25.42 26.14 -3.97
N CYS A 243 -26.72 25.89 -4.14
CA CYS A 243 -27.71 26.96 -4.41
C CYS A 243 -27.88 27.88 -3.20
N VAL A 244 -28.07 27.31 -2.00
CA VAL A 244 -28.19 28.09 -0.75
C VAL A 244 -26.94 28.96 -0.53
N PHE A 245 -25.74 28.39 -0.66
CA PHE A 245 -24.50 29.15 -0.47
C PHE A 245 -24.25 30.19 -1.57
N ALA A 246 -24.62 29.93 -2.82
CA ALA A 246 -24.54 30.94 -3.87
C ALA A 246 -25.49 32.11 -3.60
N HIS A 247 -26.71 31.85 -3.13
CA HIS A 247 -27.67 32.89 -2.76
C HIS A 247 -27.18 33.71 -1.55
N LEU A 248 -26.69 33.05 -0.48
CA LEU A 248 -26.07 33.72 0.67
C LEU A 248 -24.87 34.59 0.27
N ARG A 249 -24.02 34.11 -0.64
CA ARG A 249 -22.85 34.86 -1.14
C ARG A 249 -23.27 36.08 -1.96
N LEU A 250 -24.32 35.98 -2.78
CA LEU A 250 -24.88 37.13 -3.50
C LEU A 250 -25.50 38.15 -2.53
N ALA A 251 -26.27 37.70 -1.54
CA ALA A 251 -26.83 38.56 -0.51
C ALA A 251 -25.74 39.27 0.32
N ALA A 252 -24.71 38.55 0.76
CA ALA A 252 -23.59 39.10 1.50
C ALA A 252 -22.87 40.23 0.71
N ARG A 253 -22.68 40.06 -0.59
CA ARG A 253 -22.11 41.09 -1.49
C ARG A 253 -22.99 42.33 -1.67
N THR A 254 -24.30 42.25 -1.41
CA THR A 254 -25.18 43.42 -1.39
C THR A 254 -25.15 44.17 -0.05
N VAL A 255 -24.76 43.51 1.03
CA VAL A 255 -24.75 44.07 2.40
C VAL A 255 -23.35 44.52 2.84
N SER A 256 -22.29 43.90 2.33
CA SER A 256 -20.90 44.24 2.65
C SER A 256 -20.03 44.33 1.39
N SER A 257 -19.20 45.36 1.33
CA SER A 257 -18.18 45.55 0.30
C SER A 257 -16.82 44.91 0.66
N ASP A 258 -16.67 44.33 1.84
CA ASP A 258 -15.41 43.72 2.30
C ASP A 258 -15.13 42.39 1.55
N PRO A 259 -14.07 42.31 0.71
CA PRO A 259 -13.70 41.08 0.01
C PRO A 259 -13.33 39.91 0.95
N ALA A 260 -12.92 40.19 2.19
CA ALA A 260 -12.58 39.15 3.16
C ALA A 260 -13.82 38.37 3.64
N VAL A 261 -15.02 38.97 3.60
CA VAL A 261 -16.28 38.26 3.87
C VAL A 261 -16.58 37.24 2.76
N ASP A 262 -16.38 37.61 1.50
CA ASP A 262 -16.56 36.71 0.35
C ASP A 262 -15.57 35.53 0.40
N GLY A 263 -14.31 35.78 0.79
CA GLY A 263 -13.30 34.74 1.03
C GLY A 263 -13.70 33.78 2.14
N LYS A 264 -14.05 34.29 3.33
CA LYS A 264 -14.49 33.47 4.48
C LYS A 264 -15.72 32.62 4.18
N LEU A 265 -16.66 33.12 3.36
CA LEU A 265 -17.83 32.35 2.93
C LEU A 265 -17.45 31.20 1.98
N VAL A 266 -16.44 31.38 1.12
CA VAL A 266 -15.91 30.30 0.27
C VAL A 266 -15.14 29.27 1.10
N ASP A 267 -14.33 29.71 2.05
CA ASP A 267 -13.59 28.81 2.95
C ASP A 267 -14.55 27.98 3.81
N ALA A 268 -15.59 28.61 4.38
CA ALA A 268 -16.65 27.93 5.14
C ALA A 268 -17.44 26.93 4.28
N PHE A 269 -17.81 27.30 3.04
CA PHE A 269 -18.44 26.39 2.07
C PHE A 269 -17.58 25.14 1.79
N MET A 270 -16.26 25.32 1.74
CA MET A 270 -15.29 24.27 1.42
C MET A 270 -14.82 23.43 2.62
N ALA A 271 -15.28 23.74 3.85
CA ALA A 271 -14.91 23.04 5.09
C ALA A 271 -15.82 21.85 5.44
N LYS A 272 -17.07 21.84 4.95
CA LYS A 272 -18.04 20.72 4.96
C LYS A 272 -18.52 20.16 6.32
N ASP A 273 -17.84 20.39 7.45
CA ASP A 273 -18.22 19.82 8.76
C ASP A 273 -19.47 20.44 9.41
N TYR A 274 -19.92 21.60 8.93
CA TYR A 274 -20.95 22.41 9.60
C TYR A 274 -22.35 21.77 9.71
N PHE A 275 -22.68 20.67 9.03
CA PHE A 275 -24.03 20.10 9.16
C PHE A 275 -24.27 19.42 10.51
N GLN A 276 -23.32 18.60 10.99
CA GLN A 276 -23.43 17.99 12.32
C GLN A 276 -23.34 19.03 13.43
N ASP A 277 -22.48 20.04 13.28
CA ASP A 277 -22.36 21.12 14.27
C ASP A 277 -23.54 22.10 14.26
N ILE A 278 -24.10 22.48 13.10
CA ILE A 278 -25.32 23.31 13.06
C ILE A 278 -26.51 22.53 13.60
N GLU A 279 -26.68 21.27 13.21
CA GLU A 279 -27.81 20.44 13.66
C GLU A 279 -27.71 20.17 15.16
N ALA A 280 -26.52 19.84 15.68
CA ALA A 280 -26.28 19.68 17.12
C ALA A 280 -26.41 20.99 17.90
N VAL A 281 -25.83 22.10 17.44
CA VAL A 281 -25.91 23.40 18.15
C VAL A 281 -27.32 23.99 18.10
N THR A 282 -28.05 23.82 16.98
CA THR A 282 -29.44 24.30 16.85
C THR A 282 -30.38 23.45 17.71
N ALA A 283 -30.26 22.12 17.65
CA ALA A 283 -31.05 21.21 18.50
C ALA A 283 -30.74 21.38 19.99
N ALA A 284 -29.47 21.64 20.36
CA ALA A 284 -29.07 21.81 21.75
C ALA A 284 -29.41 23.19 22.36
N LYS A 285 -29.68 24.24 21.56
CA LYS A 285 -29.81 25.61 22.08
C LYS A 285 -31.18 26.27 21.90
N SER A 286 -32.01 25.95 20.89
CA SER A 286 -33.40 26.45 20.86
C SER A 286 -34.31 25.73 19.83
N PRO A 287 -35.38 25.03 20.26
CA PRO A 287 -36.31 24.38 19.35
C PRO A 287 -37.29 25.32 18.61
N HIS A 288 -37.16 26.65 18.73
CA HIS A 288 -38.16 27.63 18.24
C HIS A 288 -37.58 28.83 17.46
N PHE A 289 -36.33 28.77 17.00
CA PHE A 289 -35.68 29.93 16.35
C PHE A 289 -36.23 30.26 14.95
N ARG A 290 -36.30 31.56 14.60
CA ARG A 290 -36.66 32.07 13.26
C ARG A 290 -35.64 33.09 12.74
N MET A 291 -35.50 33.16 11.42
CA MET A 291 -34.45 33.86 10.67
C MET A 291 -34.60 35.40 10.59
N GLN A 292 -35.02 36.07 11.68
CA GLN A 292 -35.27 37.53 11.72
C GLN A 292 -34.40 38.29 12.73
N SER A 293 -33.45 37.61 13.39
CA SER A 293 -32.74 38.12 14.58
C SER A 293 -31.34 38.71 14.31
N LEU A 294 -31.04 39.18 13.09
CA LEU A 294 -29.72 39.70 12.70
C LEU A 294 -29.77 41.19 12.33
N ALA A 295 -29.78 42.07 13.34
CA ALA A 295 -29.92 43.52 13.16
C ALA A 295 -29.00 44.36 14.09
N ILE A 296 -27.76 43.92 14.34
CA ILE A 296 -26.82 44.63 15.25
C ILE A 296 -25.38 44.65 14.69
N TRP A 297 -25.14 45.32 13.56
CA TRP A 297 -23.79 45.64 13.03
C TRP A 297 -23.81 46.93 12.18
N ALA A 298 -24.14 48.08 12.79
CA ALA A 298 -24.30 49.35 12.08
C ALA A 298 -23.30 50.48 12.46
N ASP A 299 -22.48 50.32 13.50
CA ASP A 299 -21.87 51.46 14.22
C ASP A 299 -20.32 51.57 14.18
N ILE A 300 -19.62 51.03 13.18
CA ILE A 300 -18.14 51.14 13.12
C ILE A 300 -17.60 51.51 11.72
N ILE A 301 -17.83 52.75 11.29
CA ILE A 301 -17.03 53.44 10.26
C ILE A 301 -16.93 54.95 10.59
N GLU A 302 -15.80 55.42 11.14
CA GLU A 302 -15.20 56.74 10.83
C GLU A 302 -13.81 56.95 11.52
N PRO A 303 -12.84 57.67 10.91
CA PRO A 303 -11.51 57.90 11.48
C PRO A 303 -11.28 59.36 12.00
N PRO A 304 -10.39 59.58 12.99
CA PRO A 304 -10.09 60.92 13.52
C PRO A 304 -9.00 61.67 12.74
N THR A 305 -9.09 63.01 12.75
CA THR A 305 -8.16 63.96 12.10
C THR A 305 -7.08 64.52 13.04
N ILE A 306 -5.99 65.06 12.48
CA ILE A 306 -4.83 65.60 13.21
C ILE A 306 -4.84 67.15 13.21
N PRO A 307 -4.57 67.84 14.33
CA PRO A 307 -4.50 69.31 14.38
C PRO A 307 -3.26 69.93 13.74
N ALA A 308 -3.42 71.13 13.17
CA ALA A 308 -2.42 71.83 12.38
C ALA A 308 -1.57 72.83 13.20
N GLY A 309 -0.66 72.33 14.05
CA GLY A 309 0.26 73.20 14.80
C GLY A 309 1.53 72.51 15.24
N LEU A 310 2.63 72.73 14.50
CA LEU A 310 4.03 72.77 14.95
C LEU A 310 4.96 73.06 13.76
N GLN A 311 5.19 74.35 13.50
CA GLN A 311 6.36 74.84 12.78
C GLN A 311 7.18 75.68 13.76
N ALA A 312 8.47 75.40 13.94
CA ALA A 312 9.52 76.41 14.12
C ALA A 312 10.91 75.75 14.18
N GLU A 313 11.84 76.39 13.50
CA GLU A 313 13.24 76.02 13.30
C GLU A 313 14.10 76.23 14.56
N ALA A 314 14.87 75.20 14.94
CA ALA A 314 16.24 75.28 15.49
C ALA A 314 16.70 73.87 15.93
N GLY A 315 17.59 73.20 15.19
CA GLY A 315 17.94 71.83 15.60
C GLY A 315 19.00 71.02 14.86
N ALA A 316 19.76 71.56 13.91
CA ALA A 316 20.69 70.76 13.08
C ALA A 316 21.68 69.91 13.92
N ASP A 317 22.36 70.51 14.91
CA ASP A 317 23.38 69.80 15.71
C ASP A 317 22.78 68.89 16.80
N VAL A 318 21.60 69.25 17.33
CA VAL A 318 20.87 68.42 18.32
C VAL A 318 20.27 67.19 17.64
N LEU A 319 19.74 67.34 16.42
CA LEU A 319 19.24 66.23 15.60
C LEU A 319 20.37 65.24 15.30
N ALA A 320 21.57 65.69 14.94
CA ALA A 320 22.70 64.80 14.68
C ALA A 320 23.11 63.97 15.92
N ALA A 321 23.19 64.59 17.09
CA ALA A 321 23.50 63.88 18.34
C ALA A 321 22.37 62.92 18.75
N GLN A 322 21.11 63.31 18.58
CA GLN A 322 19.94 62.48 18.87
C GLN A 322 19.82 61.30 17.90
N GLU A 323 20.16 61.50 16.62
CA GLU A 323 20.22 60.45 15.59
C GLU A 323 21.36 59.45 15.86
N GLN A 324 22.51 59.91 16.36
CA GLN A 324 23.61 59.02 16.77
C GLN A 324 23.26 58.21 18.02
N ALA A 325 22.60 58.81 19.02
CA ALA A 325 22.10 58.10 20.19
C ALA A 325 21.00 57.07 19.83
N ALA A 326 20.07 57.45 18.95
CA ALA A 326 19.06 56.54 18.39
C ALA A 326 19.71 55.39 17.61
N SER A 327 20.77 55.66 16.84
CA SER A 327 21.55 54.64 16.12
C SER A 327 22.18 53.61 17.06
N ALA A 328 22.75 54.06 18.18
CA ALA A 328 23.35 53.17 19.17
C ALA A 328 22.31 52.27 19.84
N LYS A 329 21.18 52.84 20.29
CA LYS A 329 20.06 52.09 20.89
C LYS A 329 19.47 51.08 19.91
N PHE A 330 19.29 51.48 18.64
CA PHE A 330 18.82 50.62 17.55
C PHE A 330 19.73 49.40 17.32
N ASN A 331 21.06 49.59 17.37
CA ASN A 331 22.02 48.50 17.20
C ASN A 331 22.06 47.53 18.40
N ASP A 332 22.01 48.02 19.64
CA ASP A 332 21.91 47.16 20.83
C ASP A 332 20.65 46.29 20.79
N VAL A 333 19.50 46.89 20.45
CA VAL A 333 18.23 46.17 20.28
C VAL A 333 18.32 45.11 19.18
N LYS A 334 18.93 45.41 18.03
CA LYS A 334 19.18 44.41 16.96
C LYS A 334 20.03 43.23 17.45
N VAL A 335 21.10 43.49 18.20
CA VAL A 335 21.99 42.44 18.74
C VAL A 335 21.25 41.55 19.73
N ARG A 336 20.42 42.11 20.62
CA ARG A 336 19.60 41.34 21.56
C ARG A 336 18.55 40.48 20.85
N LEU A 337 17.86 41.05 19.84
CA LEU A 337 16.87 40.34 19.03
C LEU A 337 17.51 39.15 18.28
N ALA A 338 18.70 39.34 17.72
CA ALA A 338 19.45 38.28 17.05
C ALA A 338 19.90 37.17 18.01
N ALA A 339 20.33 37.52 19.22
CA ALA A 339 20.72 36.54 20.24
C ALA A 339 19.54 35.67 20.69
N ASP A 340 18.38 36.26 20.96
CA ASP A 340 17.15 35.55 21.35
C ASP A 340 16.65 34.65 20.21
N SER A 341 16.67 35.17 18.98
CA SER A 341 16.38 34.42 17.75
C SER A 341 17.25 33.16 17.63
N GLN A 342 18.57 33.32 17.82
CA GLN A 342 19.52 32.21 17.74
C GLN A 342 19.31 31.18 18.87
N ALA A 343 19.01 31.64 20.08
CA ALA A 343 18.73 30.78 21.22
C ALA A 343 17.46 29.94 21.01
N MET A 344 16.40 30.56 20.48
CA MET A 344 15.15 29.85 20.16
C MET A 344 15.32 28.86 19.00
N SER A 345 16.10 29.20 17.97
CA SER A 345 16.42 28.26 16.88
C SER A 345 17.17 27.02 17.40
N LYS A 346 18.13 27.19 18.32
CA LYS A 346 18.83 26.05 18.97
C LYS A 346 17.86 25.19 19.78
N TYR A 347 16.96 25.80 20.55
CA TYR A 347 15.93 25.09 21.32
C TYR A 347 15.02 24.26 20.41
N ASN A 348 14.48 24.86 19.34
CA ASN A 348 13.61 24.17 18.40
C ASN A 348 14.29 22.98 17.71
N VAL A 349 15.60 23.09 17.40
CA VAL A 349 16.39 21.96 16.87
C VAL A 349 16.49 20.83 17.89
N GLU A 350 16.81 21.10 19.16
CA GLU A 350 16.87 20.06 20.20
C GLU A 350 15.50 19.48 20.56
N VAL A 351 14.41 20.27 20.54
CA VAL A 351 13.03 19.77 20.71
C VAL A 351 12.67 18.80 19.59
N ASN A 352 12.90 19.16 18.33
CA ASN A 352 12.63 18.30 17.17
C ASN A 352 13.47 17.02 17.19
N LYS A 353 14.75 17.13 17.56
CA LYS A 353 15.67 16.00 17.76
C LYS A 353 15.24 15.09 18.91
N THR A 354 14.70 15.65 19.99
CA THR A 354 14.14 14.91 21.14
C THR A 354 12.86 14.18 20.74
N ALA A 355 11.94 14.84 20.03
CA ALA A 355 10.73 14.22 19.49
C ALA A 355 11.05 13.08 18.49
N GLY A 356 12.05 13.27 17.62
CA GLY A 356 12.55 12.24 16.71
C GLY A 356 13.11 11.03 17.46
N LYS A 357 13.97 11.25 18.47
CA LYS A 357 14.48 10.19 19.36
C LYS A 357 13.35 9.46 20.09
N MET A 358 12.36 10.18 20.63
CA MET A 358 11.20 9.60 21.31
C MET A 358 10.36 8.72 20.37
N HIS A 359 10.13 9.16 19.12
CA HIS A 359 9.44 8.35 18.13
C HIS A 359 10.21 7.06 17.81
N VAL A 360 11.52 7.15 17.58
CA VAL A 360 12.38 5.99 17.35
C VAL A 360 12.39 5.04 18.56
N ALA A 361 12.46 5.57 19.79
CA ALA A 361 12.39 4.77 21.02
C ALA A 361 11.06 4.02 21.13
N LYS A 362 9.91 4.68 20.91
CA LYS A 362 8.59 4.02 20.90
C LYS A 362 8.51 2.90 19.85
N VAL A 363 8.98 3.14 18.62
CA VAL A 363 8.96 2.14 17.54
C VAL A 363 9.90 0.95 17.82
N LEU A 364 11.08 1.19 18.39
CA LEU A 364 12.01 0.12 18.79
C LEU A 364 11.46 -0.69 19.98
N HIS A 365 10.86 -0.03 20.96
CA HIS A 365 10.19 -0.68 22.09
C HIS A 365 9.01 -1.53 21.62
N GLU A 366 8.08 -0.98 20.84
CA GLU A 366 6.94 -1.74 20.29
C GLU A 366 7.42 -2.96 19.49
N LYS A 367 8.45 -2.80 18.65
CA LYS A 367 9.05 -3.92 17.90
C LYS A 367 9.64 -4.99 18.83
N THR A 368 10.22 -4.59 19.95
CA THR A 368 10.80 -5.50 20.96
C THR A 368 9.70 -6.23 21.73
N GLN A 369 8.64 -5.52 22.12
CA GLN A 369 7.43 -6.09 22.71
C GLN A 369 6.74 -7.08 21.77
N LEU A 370 6.65 -6.78 20.46
CA LEU A 370 6.10 -7.70 19.46
C LEU A 370 6.98 -8.93 19.21
N ALA A 371 8.31 -8.81 19.25
CA ALA A 371 9.22 -9.95 19.17
C ALA A 371 9.09 -10.85 20.40
N THR A 372 8.98 -10.24 21.58
CA THR A 372 8.76 -10.92 22.86
C THR A 372 7.40 -11.63 22.89
N GLY A 373 6.33 -10.94 22.49
CA GLY A 373 4.98 -11.50 22.39
C GLY A 373 4.91 -12.68 21.42
N LYS A 374 5.61 -12.62 20.28
CA LYS A 374 5.74 -13.77 19.37
C LYS A 374 6.36 -14.99 20.04
N LYS A 375 7.41 -14.82 20.84
CA LYS A 375 7.98 -15.92 21.61
C LYS A 375 6.97 -16.49 22.62
N VAL A 376 6.28 -15.64 23.37
CA VAL A 376 5.24 -16.08 24.34
C VAL A 376 4.10 -16.83 23.63
N VAL A 377 3.71 -16.40 22.42
CA VAL A 377 2.71 -17.08 21.57
C VAL A 377 3.24 -18.43 21.06
N ASP A 378 4.48 -18.50 20.60
CA ASP A 378 5.09 -19.73 20.09
C ASP A 378 5.27 -20.77 21.21
N ASP A 379 5.80 -20.36 22.36
CA ASP A 379 5.92 -21.17 23.59
C ASP A 379 4.52 -21.65 24.07
N PHE A 380 3.47 -20.84 23.90
CA PHE A 380 2.09 -21.24 24.22
C PHE A 380 1.56 -22.28 23.23
N MET A 381 1.74 -22.07 21.92
CA MET A 381 1.27 -22.97 20.87
C MET A 381 1.93 -24.34 20.98
N GLU A 382 3.24 -24.43 21.21
CA GLU A 382 3.96 -25.70 21.41
C GLU A 382 3.34 -26.54 22.54
N ASN A 383 2.88 -25.89 23.60
CA ASN A 383 2.30 -26.56 24.76
C ASN A 383 0.80 -26.87 24.64
N HIS A 384 0.01 -26.00 23.99
CA HIS A 384 -1.45 -26.02 24.07
C HIS A 384 -2.19 -26.10 22.72
N CYS A 385 -1.57 -25.70 21.61
CA CYS A 385 -2.22 -25.58 20.31
C CYS A 385 -1.20 -25.82 19.18
N TRP A 386 -0.78 -27.06 18.99
CA TRP A 386 0.15 -27.40 17.92
C TRP A 386 -0.55 -27.37 16.57
N ALA A 387 0.15 -26.92 15.53
CA ALA A 387 -0.30 -27.02 14.15
C ALA A 387 0.85 -27.46 13.25
N GLY A 388 0.61 -28.43 12.36
CA GLY A 388 1.59 -28.95 11.43
C GLY A 388 1.09 -29.16 10.00
N LEU A 389 2.03 -29.20 9.05
CA LEU A 389 1.77 -29.65 7.68
C LEU A 389 2.01 -31.17 7.62
N VAL A 390 0.94 -31.94 7.46
CA VAL A 390 0.98 -33.41 7.50
C VAL A 390 0.47 -33.96 6.18
N PRO A 391 1.31 -34.65 5.38
CA PRO A 391 0.87 -35.29 4.16
C PRO A 391 -0.27 -36.29 4.39
N GLU A 392 -1.12 -36.42 3.38
CA GLU A 392 -2.11 -37.50 3.24
C GLU A 392 -3.17 -37.66 4.36
N MET A 393 -3.30 -36.70 5.28
CA MET A 393 -4.17 -36.77 6.47
C MET A 393 -3.82 -37.95 7.41
N GLU A 394 -2.55 -38.34 7.48
CA GLU A 394 -2.09 -39.30 8.50
C GLU A 394 -2.17 -38.70 9.91
N LEU A 395 -2.30 -39.54 10.94
CA LEU A 395 -2.26 -39.07 12.34
C LEU A 395 -0.80 -38.78 12.73
N PRO A 396 -0.39 -37.52 13.00
CA PRO A 396 1.01 -37.20 13.23
C PRO A 396 1.47 -37.66 14.63
N PRO A 397 2.76 -38.01 14.81
CA PRO A 397 3.28 -38.51 16.10
C PRO A 397 3.15 -37.48 17.24
N GLU A 398 3.05 -36.20 16.92
CA GLU A 398 2.80 -35.10 17.86
C GLU A 398 1.47 -35.25 18.60
N VAL A 399 0.48 -35.97 18.04
CA VAL A 399 -0.77 -36.32 18.73
C VAL A 399 -0.48 -37.10 20.01
N ASP A 400 0.40 -38.12 19.96
CA ASP A 400 0.76 -38.91 21.14
C ASP A 400 1.61 -38.10 22.13
N THR A 401 2.44 -37.19 21.65
CA THR A 401 3.24 -36.29 22.51
C THR A 401 2.36 -35.32 23.28
N ILE A 402 1.42 -34.66 22.61
CA ILE A 402 0.52 -33.66 23.22
C ILE A 402 -0.54 -34.33 24.10
N LEU A 403 -1.04 -35.52 23.71
CA LEU A 403 -1.90 -36.35 24.56
C LEU A 403 -1.23 -36.67 25.90
N ARG A 404 0.02 -37.16 25.86
CA ARG A 404 0.81 -37.44 27.08
C ARG A 404 1.11 -36.17 27.88
N ALA A 405 1.47 -35.07 27.23
CA ALA A 405 1.69 -33.79 27.92
C ALA A 405 0.42 -33.28 28.61
N THR A 406 -0.74 -33.44 27.98
CA THR A 406 -2.06 -33.07 28.54
C THR A 406 -2.41 -33.94 29.75
N ALA A 407 -2.14 -35.25 29.68
CA ALA A 407 -2.31 -36.18 30.79
C ALA A 407 -1.43 -35.76 32.00
N VAL A 408 -0.13 -35.54 31.77
CA VAL A 408 0.84 -35.12 32.79
C VAL A 408 0.45 -33.79 33.44
N ARG A 409 0.09 -32.76 32.65
CA ARG A 409 -0.37 -31.46 33.18
C ARG A 409 -1.59 -31.57 34.09
N SER A 410 -2.46 -32.53 33.80
CA SER A 410 -3.73 -32.74 34.50
C SER A 410 -3.63 -33.80 35.61
N GLN A 411 -2.43 -34.36 35.83
CA GLN A 411 -2.17 -35.42 36.83
C GLN A 411 -3.02 -36.68 36.63
N VAL A 412 -3.35 -37.02 35.37
CA VAL A 412 -4.07 -38.24 35.00
C VAL A 412 -3.23 -39.13 34.08
N SER A 413 -3.59 -40.40 33.94
CA SER A 413 -3.02 -41.28 32.92
C SER A 413 -3.61 -40.98 31.53
N ALA A 414 -2.87 -41.31 30.47
CA ALA A 414 -3.24 -40.93 29.10
C ALA A 414 -4.58 -41.53 28.62
N ASP A 415 -4.99 -42.68 29.14
CA ASP A 415 -6.30 -43.31 28.89
C ASP A 415 -7.48 -42.57 29.53
N LYS A 416 -7.22 -41.63 30.46
CA LYS A 416 -8.25 -40.78 31.08
C LYS A 416 -8.43 -39.44 30.38
N VAL A 417 -7.54 -39.08 29.44
CA VAL A 417 -7.72 -37.92 28.57
C VAL A 417 -8.79 -38.24 27.53
N LEU A 418 -9.77 -37.35 27.41
CA LEU A 418 -10.83 -37.45 26.42
C LEU A 418 -10.34 -36.87 25.10
N VAL A 419 -10.56 -37.59 24.00
CA VAL A 419 -10.03 -37.24 22.67
C VAL A 419 -11.16 -36.91 21.71
N ILE A 420 -11.14 -35.72 21.14
CA ILE A 420 -12.14 -35.26 20.16
C ILE A 420 -11.46 -35.11 18.81
N GLY A 421 -11.79 -35.97 17.85
CA GLY A 421 -11.45 -35.73 16.45
C GLY A 421 -12.35 -34.67 15.83
N TRP A 422 -11.80 -33.78 15.01
CA TRP A 422 -12.55 -32.82 14.22
C TRP A 422 -12.20 -32.96 12.73
N ALA A 423 -13.22 -33.19 11.90
CA ALA A 423 -13.10 -33.39 10.46
C ALA A 423 -14.13 -32.55 9.68
N ASP A 424 -13.73 -31.36 9.23
CA ASP A 424 -14.58 -30.47 8.45
C ASP A 424 -14.46 -30.76 6.96
N LEU A 425 -15.37 -31.59 6.45
CA LEU A 425 -15.31 -32.09 5.07
C LEU A 425 -15.68 -31.01 4.03
N THR A 426 -16.30 -29.91 4.45
CA THR A 426 -16.61 -28.78 3.58
C THR A 426 -15.33 -28.17 2.98
N LYS A 427 -14.22 -28.19 3.76
CA LYS A 427 -12.89 -27.67 3.39
C LYS A 427 -12.13 -28.58 2.40
N LEU A 428 -12.66 -29.77 2.10
CA LEU A 428 -12.10 -30.68 1.08
C LEU A 428 -12.67 -30.41 -0.31
N GLY A 429 -13.85 -29.80 -0.43
CA GLY A 429 -14.52 -29.60 -1.71
C GLY A 429 -15.38 -30.80 -2.10
N VAL A 430 -15.19 -31.33 -3.31
CA VAL A 430 -15.84 -32.59 -3.73
C VAL A 430 -15.06 -33.76 -3.12
N LEU A 431 -15.72 -34.55 -2.29
CA LEU A 431 -15.12 -35.72 -1.63
C LEU A 431 -14.77 -36.81 -2.65
N THR A 432 -13.49 -37.12 -2.81
CA THR A 432 -13.07 -38.26 -3.64
C THR A 432 -13.07 -39.55 -2.83
N GLN A 433 -13.06 -40.71 -3.50
CA GLN A 433 -12.89 -42.00 -2.83
C GLN A 433 -11.54 -42.09 -2.07
N LYS A 434 -10.49 -41.37 -2.54
CA LYS A 434 -9.20 -41.30 -1.82
C LYS A 434 -9.38 -40.58 -0.49
N ASP A 435 -10.15 -39.49 -0.46
CA ASP A 435 -10.39 -38.70 0.76
C ASP A 435 -11.26 -39.49 1.74
N ILE A 436 -12.34 -40.13 1.28
CA ILE A 436 -13.18 -41.02 2.10
C ILE A 436 -12.34 -42.13 2.76
N ASN A 437 -11.42 -42.74 2.00
CA ASN A 437 -10.53 -43.78 2.52
C ASN A 437 -9.54 -43.25 3.58
N LYS A 438 -8.95 -42.06 3.34
CA LYS A 438 -8.07 -41.39 4.32
C LYS A 438 -8.82 -41.05 5.61
N ILE A 439 -9.98 -40.40 5.50
CA ILE A 439 -10.81 -39.97 6.64
C ILE A 439 -11.21 -41.18 7.48
N GLY A 440 -11.70 -42.26 6.87
CA GLY A 440 -12.04 -43.50 7.59
C GLY A 440 -10.86 -44.09 8.35
N THR A 441 -9.69 -44.16 7.72
CA THR A 441 -8.44 -44.66 8.33
C THR A 441 -7.96 -43.75 9.47
N TRP A 442 -8.09 -42.42 9.32
CA TRP A 442 -7.74 -41.45 10.35
C TRP A 442 -8.68 -41.55 11.56
N CYS A 443 -9.99 -41.68 11.32
CA CYS A 443 -11.00 -41.86 12.38
C CYS A 443 -10.75 -43.15 13.18
N GLU A 444 -10.48 -44.27 12.49
CA GLU A 444 -10.11 -45.55 13.09
C GLU A 444 -8.86 -45.42 13.98
N LYS A 445 -7.77 -44.88 13.42
CA LYS A 445 -6.50 -44.67 14.14
C LYS A 445 -6.67 -43.79 15.39
N LEU A 446 -7.52 -42.75 15.34
CA LEU A 446 -7.75 -41.85 16.46
C LEU A 446 -8.66 -42.46 17.53
N ILE A 447 -9.75 -43.14 17.15
CA ILE A 447 -10.62 -43.82 18.12
C ILE A 447 -9.90 -44.98 18.80
N ALA A 448 -9.03 -45.71 18.08
CA ALA A 448 -8.21 -46.79 18.65
C ALA A 448 -7.26 -46.34 19.77
N LYS A 449 -6.95 -45.03 19.90
CA LYS A 449 -6.15 -44.49 21.02
C LYS A 449 -6.87 -44.57 22.36
N ASN A 450 -8.20 -44.39 22.37
CA ASN A 450 -9.03 -44.43 23.58
C ASN A 450 -10.50 -44.75 23.24
N PRO A 451 -10.88 -46.01 22.94
CA PRO A 451 -12.23 -46.32 22.47
C PRO A 451 -13.37 -45.88 23.41
N LEU A 452 -13.10 -45.76 24.72
CA LEU A 452 -14.06 -45.32 25.74
C LEU A 452 -14.07 -43.79 25.94
N GLY A 453 -13.01 -43.09 25.55
CA GLY A 453 -12.83 -41.65 25.73
C GLY A 453 -12.69 -40.86 24.44
N SER A 454 -12.80 -41.48 23.26
CA SER A 454 -12.66 -40.86 21.95
C SER A 454 -13.99 -40.70 21.22
N CYS A 455 -14.20 -39.56 20.54
CA CYS A 455 -15.24 -39.41 19.51
C CYS A 455 -14.73 -38.58 18.32
N ILE A 456 -15.42 -38.62 17.17
CA ILE A 456 -15.16 -37.74 16.02
C ILE A 456 -16.38 -36.85 15.77
N ILE A 457 -16.19 -35.54 15.66
CA ILE A 457 -17.14 -34.60 15.06
C ILE A 457 -16.76 -34.42 13.59
N MET A 458 -17.74 -34.52 12.70
CA MET A 458 -17.52 -34.39 11.27
C MET A 458 -18.56 -33.46 10.63
N ALA A 459 -18.12 -32.35 10.03
CA ALA A 459 -19.00 -31.43 9.31
C ALA A 459 -19.20 -31.93 7.87
N LEU A 460 -20.46 -32.11 7.45
CA LEU A 460 -20.77 -32.67 6.13
C LEU A 460 -21.02 -31.57 5.08
N PRO A 461 -20.66 -31.74 3.80
CA PRO A 461 -21.02 -30.77 2.77
C PRO A 461 -22.55 -30.63 2.65
N LEU A 462 -23.05 -29.40 2.53
CA LEU A 462 -24.49 -29.12 2.42
C LEU A 462 -25.11 -29.80 1.19
N LEU A 463 -26.21 -30.54 1.42
CA LEU A 463 -27.05 -31.13 0.37
C LEU A 463 -28.08 -30.11 -0.14
N THR A 464 -27.63 -29.03 -0.77
CA THR A 464 -28.55 -27.97 -1.24
C THR A 464 -29.39 -28.40 -2.45
N SER A 465 -30.70 -28.55 -2.22
CA SER A 465 -31.83 -28.60 -3.16
C SER A 465 -31.59 -28.89 -4.67
N THR A 466 -32.02 -30.10 -5.07
CA THR A 466 -32.88 -30.41 -6.24
C THR A 466 -32.35 -30.80 -7.63
N VAL A 467 -31.11 -30.52 -8.07
CA VAL A 467 -30.68 -30.96 -9.44
C VAL A 467 -29.36 -31.76 -9.50
N SER A 468 -28.42 -31.54 -8.58
CA SER A 468 -27.10 -32.23 -8.60
C SER A 468 -26.83 -33.16 -7.41
N CYS A 469 -27.77 -33.25 -6.45
CA CYS A 469 -27.57 -33.90 -5.15
C CYS A 469 -27.29 -35.43 -5.20
N GLY A 470 -27.50 -36.09 -6.34
CA GLY A 470 -27.28 -37.53 -6.49
C GLY A 470 -25.84 -37.97 -6.19
N ALA A 471 -24.85 -37.18 -6.61
CA ALA A 471 -23.43 -37.45 -6.35
C ALA A 471 -23.11 -37.35 -4.85
N LEU A 472 -23.37 -36.20 -4.23
CA LEU A 472 -23.11 -35.97 -2.81
C LEU A 472 -23.83 -36.97 -1.88
N ARG A 473 -25.08 -37.35 -2.18
CA ARG A 473 -25.78 -38.39 -1.41
C ARG A 473 -25.09 -39.75 -1.54
N THR A 474 -24.54 -40.07 -2.70
CA THR A 474 -23.76 -41.29 -2.94
C THR A 474 -22.42 -41.24 -2.19
N ASP A 475 -21.77 -40.07 -2.15
CA ASP A 475 -20.46 -39.90 -1.48
C ASP A 475 -20.57 -39.88 0.04
N ILE A 476 -21.63 -39.27 0.60
CA ILE A 476 -22.00 -39.44 2.01
C ILE A 476 -22.29 -40.92 2.28
N ARG A 477 -23.04 -41.63 1.42
CA ARG A 477 -23.31 -43.05 1.66
C ARG A 477 -22.04 -43.92 1.67
N LYS A 478 -21.12 -43.70 0.73
CA LYS A 478 -19.80 -44.35 0.73
C LYS A 478 -19.02 -44.07 2.01
N LEU A 479 -19.13 -42.86 2.57
CA LEU A 479 -18.51 -42.47 3.83
C LEU A 479 -19.17 -43.19 5.03
N GLU A 480 -20.51 -43.25 5.09
CA GLU A 480 -21.25 -44.05 6.09
C GLU A 480 -20.79 -45.52 6.06
N ASP A 481 -20.82 -46.14 4.87
CA ASP A 481 -20.38 -47.53 4.67
C ASP A 481 -18.90 -47.70 5.05
N LYS A 482 -18.04 -46.71 4.79
CA LYS A 482 -16.61 -46.74 5.15
C LYS A 482 -16.39 -46.63 6.66
N LEU A 483 -17.15 -45.79 7.37
CA LEU A 483 -17.10 -45.68 8.83
C LEU A 483 -17.54 -46.99 9.50
N LEU A 484 -18.65 -47.59 9.04
CA LEU A 484 -19.13 -48.88 9.53
C LEU A 484 -18.12 -50.01 9.29
N ASN A 485 -17.45 -50.05 8.12
CA ASN A 485 -16.38 -51.00 7.84
C ASN A 485 -15.17 -50.85 8.78
N HIS A 486 -14.96 -49.67 9.37
CA HIS A 486 -13.94 -49.39 10.40
C HIS A 486 -14.47 -49.53 11.84
N ARG A 487 -15.65 -50.17 12.03
CA ARG A 487 -16.26 -50.39 13.35
C ARG A 487 -16.57 -49.09 14.11
N LEU A 488 -16.92 -48.05 13.35
CA LEU A 488 -17.34 -46.76 13.88
C LEU A 488 -18.83 -46.58 13.68
N GLU A 489 -19.56 -46.49 14.80
CA GLU A 489 -20.96 -46.08 14.80
C GLU A 489 -21.03 -44.57 14.76
N PHE A 490 -21.96 -44.01 13.98
CA PHE A 490 -22.12 -42.57 13.83
C PHE A 490 -23.57 -42.14 14.05
N ARG A 491 -23.76 -40.97 14.65
CA ARG A 491 -25.06 -40.30 14.75
C ARG A 491 -25.04 -38.98 14.01
N THR A 492 -26.10 -38.74 13.24
CA THR A 492 -26.38 -37.41 12.70
C THR A 492 -26.81 -36.47 13.82
N PHE A 493 -26.32 -35.23 13.82
CA PHE A 493 -26.87 -34.15 14.63
C PHE A 493 -26.97 -32.85 13.82
N PHE A 494 -27.82 -31.94 14.27
CA PHE A 494 -28.09 -30.66 13.60
C PHE A 494 -27.56 -29.48 14.40
N LEU A 495 -26.97 -28.52 13.72
CA LEU A 495 -26.59 -27.20 14.24
C LEU A 495 -27.57 -26.17 13.68
N PRO A 496 -28.45 -25.53 14.47
CA PRO A 496 -29.27 -24.44 13.98
C PRO A 496 -28.39 -23.23 13.63
N MET A 497 -28.63 -22.62 12.47
CA MET A 497 -27.88 -21.46 12.00
C MET A 497 -28.80 -20.27 11.71
N ASP A 498 -28.42 -19.09 12.21
CA ASP A 498 -29.04 -17.83 11.81
C ASP A 498 -28.48 -17.37 10.46
N LEU A 499 -29.36 -17.36 9.46
CA LEU A 499 -29.11 -16.93 8.08
C LEU A 499 -29.65 -15.52 7.80
N SER A 500 -30.19 -14.81 8.80
CA SER A 500 -30.89 -13.52 8.63
C SER A 500 -30.06 -12.42 7.96
N GLN A 501 -28.74 -12.52 8.04
CA GLN A 501 -27.77 -11.57 7.48
C GLN A 501 -27.18 -12.01 6.12
N LEU A 502 -27.56 -13.18 5.62
CA LEU A 502 -27.22 -13.62 4.26
C LEU A 502 -28.26 -13.10 3.26
N HIS A 503 -27.87 -12.97 1.99
CA HIS A 503 -28.73 -12.41 0.95
C HIS A 503 -30.07 -13.16 0.82
N HIS A 504 -31.18 -12.42 0.81
CA HIS A 504 -32.58 -12.90 0.91
C HIS A 504 -33.09 -13.84 -0.21
N ASN A 505 -32.22 -14.39 -1.07
CA ASN A 505 -32.59 -15.21 -2.22
C ASN A 505 -32.51 -16.73 -1.98
N ARG A 506 -32.39 -17.20 -0.73
CA ARG A 506 -32.31 -18.65 -0.40
C ARG A 506 -33.28 -19.06 0.71
N GLU A 507 -34.36 -19.75 0.32
CA GLU A 507 -35.22 -20.54 1.21
C GLU A 507 -34.52 -21.83 1.68
N MET A 508 -33.32 -21.71 2.27
CA MET A 508 -32.55 -22.86 2.74
C MET A 508 -32.87 -23.20 4.20
N PRO A 509 -32.76 -24.49 4.59
CA PRO A 509 -33.04 -24.92 5.95
C PRO A 509 -32.10 -24.21 6.94
N ALA A 510 -32.66 -23.73 8.04
CA ALA A 510 -31.95 -22.99 9.09
C ALA A 510 -31.06 -23.88 9.97
N GLY A 511 -30.38 -24.89 9.39
CA GLY A 511 -29.51 -25.78 10.14
C GLY A 511 -28.57 -26.62 9.28
N PHE A 512 -27.46 -27.00 9.89
CA PHE A 512 -26.34 -27.70 9.28
C PHE A 512 -26.18 -29.11 9.84
N THR A 513 -25.79 -30.07 9.01
CA THR A 513 -25.71 -31.49 9.37
C THR A 513 -24.27 -31.91 9.70
N PHE A 514 -24.10 -32.58 10.85
CA PHE A 514 -22.84 -33.16 11.29
C PHE A 514 -23.01 -34.64 11.62
N PHE A 515 -21.91 -35.40 11.63
CA PHE A 515 -21.83 -36.71 12.29
C PHE A 515 -21.05 -36.60 13.60
N LEU A 516 -21.48 -37.38 14.60
CA LEU A 516 -20.76 -37.69 15.84
C LEU A 516 -20.48 -39.20 15.86
N CYS A 517 -19.21 -39.59 15.71
CA CYS A 517 -18.78 -40.99 15.60
C CYS A 517 -18.08 -41.48 16.88
N VAL A 518 -18.31 -42.75 17.24
CA VAL A 518 -17.69 -43.47 18.37
C VAL A 518 -17.39 -44.92 17.94
N SER A 519 -16.67 -45.72 18.75
CA SER A 519 -16.52 -47.15 18.46
C SER A 519 -17.82 -47.91 18.71
N ASP A 520 -18.20 -48.80 17.78
CA ASP A 520 -19.33 -49.71 17.92
C ASP A 520 -19.25 -50.60 19.19
N THR A 521 -18.04 -50.96 19.61
CA THR A 521 -17.75 -51.78 20.80
C THR A 521 -18.08 -51.10 22.13
N THR A 522 -18.33 -49.78 22.11
CA THR A 522 -18.48 -48.94 23.31
C THR A 522 -19.86 -48.28 23.41
N LEU A 523 -20.86 -48.85 22.73
CA LEU A 523 -22.23 -48.35 22.72
C LEU A 523 -23.06 -48.84 23.93
N PRO A 524 -24.02 -48.04 24.42
CA PRO A 524 -24.91 -48.44 25.52
C PRO A 524 -25.89 -49.55 25.12
N ALA A 525 -26.16 -50.50 26.03
CA ALA A 525 -27.08 -51.62 25.79
C ALA A 525 -28.54 -51.23 25.49
N LYS A 526 -28.99 -50.06 25.95
CA LYS A 526 -30.38 -49.58 25.81
C LYS A 526 -30.39 -48.06 25.61
N GLY A 527 -31.01 -47.60 24.51
CA GLY A 527 -31.17 -46.18 24.18
C GLY A 527 -31.85 -46.00 22.83
N THR A 528 -32.56 -44.88 22.63
CA THR A 528 -33.67 -44.72 21.66
C THR A 528 -33.37 -44.82 20.15
N ALA A 529 -32.11 -45.00 19.72
CA ALA A 529 -31.79 -45.15 18.29
C ALA A 529 -30.86 -46.34 17.93
N HIS A 530 -30.18 -46.97 18.89
CA HIS A 530 -29.37 -48.16 18.61
C HIS A 530 -30.04 -49.42 19.18
N ARG A 531 -30.60 -50.26 18.31
CA ARG A 531 -31.14 -51.56 18.71
C ARG A 531 -30.01 -52.58 18.82
N ALA A 532 -29.25 -52.52 19.92
CA ALA A 532 -28.48 -53.68 20.35
C ALA A 532 -29.41 -54.90 20.44
N ASN A 533 -28.91 -56.07 20.01
CA ASN A 533 -29.71 -57.28 19.96
C ASN A 533 -30.26 -57.60 21.36
N ARG A 534 -31.54 -57.98 21.50
CA ARG A 534 -32.24 -58.07 22.80
C ARG A 534 -31.60 -59.02 23.82
N ASN A 535 -30.69 -59.88 23.37
CA ASN A 535 -29.96 -60.86 24.17
C ASN A 535 -28.58 -60.36 24.65
N ALA A 536 -28.16 -59.15 24.28
CA ALA A 536 -26.98 -58.53 24.90
C ALA A 536 -27.26 -58.31 26.40
N GLY A 537 -26.35 -58.78 27.26
CA GLY A 537 -26.46 -58.60 28.70
C GLY A 537 -26.44 -57.13 29.12
N LYS A 538 -26.57 -56.88 30.44
CA LYS A 538 -26.32 -55.54 30.98
C LYS A 538 -24.86 -55.16 30.65
N VAL A 539 -24.66 -54.28 29.67
CA VAL A 539 -23.37 -53.64 29.40
C VAL A 539 -23.01 -52.79 30.62
N ASP A 540 -21.78 -52.93 31.09
CA ASP A 540 -21.26 -52.16 32.21
C ASP A 540 -21.20 -50.68 31.86
N ALA A 541 -21.50 -49.80 32.81
CA ALA A 541 -21.47 -48.36 32.59
C ALA A 541 -20.04 -47.87 32.25
N GLU A 542 -19.02 -48.55 32.79
CA GLU A 542 -17.61 -48.25 32.51
C GLU A 542 -17.15 -48.64 31.10
N SER A 543 -17.88 -49.55 30.42
CA SER A 543 -17.58 -49.95 29.03
C SER A 543 -18.35 -49.16 27.96
N VAL A 544 -19.13 -48.16 28.37
CA VAL A 544 -19.80 -47.21 27.46
C VAL A 544 -18.90 -46.01 27.21
N ASN A 545 -18.84 -45.56 25.96
CA ASN A 545 -18.09 -44.37 25.57
C ASN A 545 -18.62 -43.13 26.30
N PHE A 546 -17.72 -42.34 26.88
CA PHE A 546 -18.02 -41.17 27.68
C PHE A 546 -18.94 -40.17 26.96
N PHE A 547 -18.73 -39.95 25.66
CA PHE A 547 -19.52 -39.00 24.88
C PHE A 547 -20.94 -39.50 24.55
N CYS A 548 -21.26 -40.77 24.75
CA CYS A 548 -22.64 -41.28 24.64
C CYS A 548 -23.58 -40.73 25.73
N ALA A 549 -23.03 -40.19 26.83
CA ALA A 549 -23.81 -39.50 27.87
C ALA A 549 -24.09 -38.02 27.54
N SER A 550 -23.38 -37.44 26.56
CA SER A 550 -23.50 -36.02 26.21
C SER A 550 -24.92 -35.62 25.82
N GLN A 551 -25.22 -34.34 25.96
CA GLN A 551 -26.46 -33.78 25.43
C GLN A 551 -26.50 -33.94 23.90
N LEU A 552 -25.41 -33.63 23.20
CA LEU A 552 -25.32 -33.72 21.74
C LEU A 552 -25.65 -35.13 21.18
N TRP A 553 -25.18 -36.20 21.83
CA TRP A 553 -25.47 -37.58 21.43
C TRP A 553 -26.93 -37.98 21.63
N ARG A 554 -27.57 -37.45 22.70
CA ARG A 554 -28.95 -37.76 23.08
C ARG A 554 -29.97 -36.96 22.26
N ASP A 555 -29.77 -35.65 22.17
CA ASP A 555 -30.73 -34.71 21.60
C ASP A 555 -30.56 -34.56 20.08
N GLN A 556 -29.38 -34.95 19.55
CA GLN A 556 -29.02 -34.83 18.12
C GLN A 556 -29.16 -33.38 17.59
N LEU A 557 -29.00 -32.41 18.47
CA LEU A 557 -29.18 -30.98 18.22
C LEU A 557 -28.16 -30.19 19.06
N VAL A 558 -27.53 -29.17 18.46
CA VAL A 558 -26.79 -28.15 19.20
C VAL A 558 -27.82 -27.14 19.73
N PRO A 559 -27.94 -26.91 21.05
CA PRO A 559 -28.99 -26.05 21.61
C PRO A 559 -28.86 -24.57 21.19
N THR A 560 -27.64 -24.13 20.93
CA THR A 560 -27.32 -22.75 20.53
C THR A 560 -27.47 -22.56 19.03
N THR A 561 -28.27 -21.57 18.62
CA THR A 561 -28.28 -21.08 17.23
C THR A 561 -27.04 -20.22 16.99
N CYS A 562 -26.18 -20.63 16.06
CA CYS A 562 -24.97 -19.88 15.71
C CYS A 562 -25.21 -18.98 14.50
N ARG A 563 -24.58 -17.81 14.44
CA ARG A 563 -24.67 -16.94 13.25
C ARG A 563 -23.78 -17.49 12.13
N ALA A 564 -24.31 -17.53 10.89
CA ALA A 564 -23.46 -17.75 9.72
C ALA A 564 -22.54 -16.54 9.48
N MET A 565 -21.25 -16.79 9.23
CA MET A 565 -20.28 -15.75 8.90
C MET A 565 -20.74 -14.93 7.68
N GLN A 566 -20.60 -13.60 7.74
CA GLN A 566 -20.92 -12.76 6.59
C GLN A 566 -19.89 -12.94 5.49
N GLU A 567 -20.29 -12.79 4.22
CA GLU A 567 -19.36 -12.89 3.08
C GLU A 567 -18.15 -11.95 3.25
N SER A 568 -18.35 -10.79 3.87
CA SER A 568 -17.31 -9.80 4.21
C SER A 568 -16.19 -10.31 5.12
N GLU A 569 -16.49 -11.32 5.94
CA GLU A 569 -15.61 -11.89 6.96
C GLU A 569 -14.86 -13.13 6.44
N PHE A 570 -15.22 -13.62 5.24
CA PHE A 570 -14.64 -14.82 4.63
C PHE A 570 -13.12 -14.71 4.43
N VAL A 571 -12.41 -15.72 4.92
CA VAL A 571 -10.96 -15.88 4.84
C VAL A 571 -10.62 -16.89 3.76
N VAL A 572 -9.99 -16.45 2.67
CA VAL A 572 -9.53 -17.37 1.61
C VAL A 572 -8.05 -17.71 1.83
N PRO A 573 -7.69 -18.98 2.11
CA PRO A 573 -6.29 -19.37 2.18
C PRO A 573 -5.63 -19.23 0.82
N ASN A 574 -4.69 -18.31 0.72
CA ASN A 574 -3.95 -18.03 -0.49
C ASN A 574 -2.46 -17.90 -0.11
N GLY A 575 -1.55 -18.48 -0.91
CA GLY A 575 -0.19 -18.86 -0.50
C GLY A 575 0.82 -17.76 -0.13
N GLY A 576 0.36 -16.56 0.27
CA GLY A 576 1.22 -15.46 0.73
C GLY A 576 0.54 -14.44 1.66
N ALA A 577 -0.80 -14.43 1.75
CA ALA A 577 -1.56 -13.63 2.71
C ALA A 577 -3.00 -14.15 2.82
N ALA A 578 -3.56 -14.14 4.03
CA ALA A 578 -5.00 -14.31 4.24
C ALA A 578 -5.71 -13.04 3.74
N LEU A 579 -6.26 -13.10 2.53
CA LEU A 579 -7.07 -12.02 1.96
C LEU A 579 -8.53 -12.23 2.34
N SER A 580 -9.19 -11.14 2.72
CA SER A 580 -10.66 -11.14 2.80
C SER A 580 -11.27 -11.27 1.40
N SER A 581 -12.42 -11.92 1.29
CA SER A 581 -13.22 -12.00 0.04
C SER A 581 -13.38 -10.64 -0.67
N HIS A 582 -13.61 -9.58 0.12
CA HIS A 582 -13.78 -8.20 -0.30
C HIS A 582 -12.59 -7.60 -1.07
N GLU A 583 -11.38 -8.10 -0.81
CA GLU A 583 -10.16 -7.67 -1.51
C GLU A 583 -9.96 -8.43 -2.83
N GLY A 584 -10.61 -9.58 -3.00
CA GLY A 584 -10.32 -10.54 -4.08
C GLY A 584 -11.37 -10.69 -5.19
N ARG A 585 -12.66 -10.40 -4.94
CA ARG A 585 -13.80 -10.69 -5.86
C ARG A 585 -13.64 -12.03 -6.62
N ARG A 586 -13.64 -13.13 -5.88
CA ARG A 586 -13.76 -14.47 -6.46
C ARG A 586 -15.20 -14.93 -6.33
N ASN A 587 -15.76 -15.46 -7.42
CA ASN A 587 -16.97 -16.26 -7.33
C ASN A 587 -16.58 -17.56 -6.62
N PHE A 588 -17.09 -17.77 -5.41
CA PHE A 588 -16.93 -19.04 -4.71
C PHE A 588 -17.82 -20.11 -5.34
N THR A 589 -17.47 -21.38 -5.18
CA THR A 589 -18.44 -22.47 -5.36
C THR A 589 -19.33 -22.58 -4.13
N ASP A 590 -20.54 -23.12 -4.24
CA ASP A 590 -21.44 -23.33 -3.08
C ASP A 590 -20.75 -24.07 -1.92
N VAL A 591 -19.85 -25.00 -2.24
CA VAL A 591 -19.05 -25.75 -1.25
C VAL A 591 -18.00 -24.87 -0.57
N GLN A 592 -17.40 -23.92 -1.30
CA GLN A 592 -16.48 -22.95 -0.72
C GLN A 592 -17.22 -21.91 0.14
N GLU A 593 -18.39 -21.42 -0.28
CA GLU A 593 -19.24 -20.55 0.56
C GLU A 593 -19.66 -21.28 1.84
N THR A 594 -20.10 -22.53 1.71
CA THR A 594 -20.46 -23.41 2.84
C THR A 594 -19.32 -23.52 3.86
N ALA A 595 -18.08 -23.77 3.41
CA ALA A 595 -16.91 -23.86 4.28
C ALA A 595 -16.57 -22.54 4.98
N GLN A 596 -17.02 -21.41 4.45
CA GLN A 596 -16.84 -20.08 5.05
C GLN A 596 -18.00 -19.72 5.99
N TRP A 597 -19.24 -20.15 5.73
CA TRP A 597 -20.35 -20.00 6.69
C TRP A 597 -20.08 -20.73 8.01
N LEU A 598 -19.36 -21.86 7.96
CA LEU A 598 -18.84 -22.57 9.15
C LEU A 598 -17.55 -21.94 9.72
N GLY A 599 -16.96 -20.97 9.03
CA GLY A 599 -15.89 -20.15 9.56
C GLY A 599 -16.41 -19.32 10.73
N GLY A 600 -15.68 -19.28 11.83
CA GLY A 600 -16.09 -18.58 13.05
C GLY A 600 -15.84 -19.43 14.29
N CYS A 601 -15.61 -18.77 15.43
CA CYS A 601 -15.30 -19.47 16.68
C CYS A 601 -16.55 -19.97 17.40
N GLU A 602 -17.71 -19.36 17.13
CA GLU A 602 -19.01 -19.67 17.77
C GLU A 602 -19.46 -21.11 17.48
N ILE A 603 -19.35 -21.56 16.24
CA ILE A 603 -19.79 -22.88 15.79
C ILE A 603 -19.04 -24.02 16.49
N PRO A 604 -17.70 -24.12 16.41
CA PRO A 604 -16.95 -25.12 17.16
C PRO A 604 -17.11 -24.96 18.68
N ALA A 605 -17.20 -23.75 19.21
CA ALA A 605 -17.45 -23.56 20.65
C ALA A 605 -18.80 -24.14 21.09
N ALA A 606 -19.89 -23.83 20.39
CA ALA A 606 -21.23 -24.33 20.71
C ALA A 606 -21.33 -25.86 20.59
N ILE A 607 -20.69 -26.45 19.56
CA ILE A 607 -20.65 -27.91 19.40
C ILE A 607 -19.84 -28.57 20.52
N LEU A 608 -18.67 -28.04 20.89
CA LEU A 608 -17.85 -28.57 21.98
C LEU A 608 -18.54 -28.41 23.34
N GLN A 609 -19.27 -27.31 23.57
CA GLN A 609 -20.12 -27.12 24.74
C GLN A 609 -21.26 -28.14 24.78
N ALA A 610 -21.98 -28.37 23.67
CA ALA A 610 -23.06 -29.36 23.62
C ALA A 610 -22.56 -30.82 23.78
N LEU A 611 -21.34 -31.12 23.30
CA LEU A 611 -20.68 -32.42 23.46
C LEU A 611 -20.20 -32.67 24.90
N THR A 612 -19.88 -31.61 25.64
CA THR A 612 -19.45 -31.69 27.05
C THR A 612 -20.61 -31.54 28.03
N ALA A 613 -21.70 -30.89 27.64
CA ALA A 613 -22.92 -30.75 28.43
C ALA A 613 -23.53 -32.10 28.80
N GLY A 614 -23.86 -32.26 30.08
CA GLY A 614 -24.42 -33.51 30.64
C GLY A 614 -23.38 -34.60 30.92
N CYS A 615 -22.10 -34.39 30.57
CA CYS A 615 -21.00 -35.24 30.99
C CYS A 615 -20.35 -34.68 32.26
N SER A 616 -19.82 -35.54 33.14
CA SER A 616 -19.06 -35.13 34.33
C SER A 616 -17.61 -34.78 33.94
N VAL A 617 -17.43 -33.66 33.22
CA VAL A 617 -16.15 -33.29 32.59
C VAL A 617 -15.11 -32.78 33.59
N ASP A 618 -15.54 -32.24 34.73
CA ASP A 618 -14.68 -31.56 35.73
C ASP A 618 -13.48 -32.38 36.26
N SER A 619 -13.46 -33.70 36.01
CA SER A 619 -12.39 -34.61 36.42
C SER A 619 -11.56 -35.20 35.25
N LYS A 620 -11.81 -34.81 33.99
CA LYS A 620 -11.13 -35.39 32.81
C LYS A 620 -10.70 -34.31 31.81
N PRO A 621 -9.39 -34.17 31.52
CA PRO A 621 -8.94 -33.21 30.53
C PRO A 621 -9.37 -33.61 29.11
N ILE A 622 -9.61 -32.61 28.27
CA ILE A 622 -10.00 -32.78 26.87
C ILE A 622 -8.84 -32.38 25.96
N PHE A 623 -8.63 -33.19 24.94
CA PHE A 623 -7.66 -32.98 23.86
C PHE A 623 -8.37 -33.10 22.50
N LEU A 624 -8.23 -32.09 21.63
CA LEU A 624 -8.84 -32.08 20.30
C LEU A 624 -7.79 -32.31 19.20
N VAL A 625 -8.11 -33.13 18.20
CA VAL A 625 -7.28 -33.38 17.02
C VAL A 625 -8.04 -32.96 15.75
N ASN A 626 -7.64 -31.88 15.08
CA ASN A 626 -8.29 -31.37 13.86
C ASN A 626 -7.54 -31.81 12.61
N CYS A 627 -8.13 -32.67 11.77
CA CYS A 627 -7.51 -33.11 10.51
C CYS A 627 -7.68 -32.16 9.32
N THR A 628 -8.38 -31.04 9.53
CA THR A 628 -8.85 -30.12 8.50
C THR A 628 -8.49 -28.66 8.82
N PHE A 629 -7.25 -28.43 9.26
CA PHE A 629 -6.77 -27.09 9.62
C PHE A 629 -6.73 -26.15 8.41
N TYR A 630 -7.35 -24.97 8.54
CA TYR A 630 -7.65 -24.08 7.42
C TYR A 630 -7.74 -22.59 7.77
N ASP A 631 -8.59 -22.24 8.73
CA ASP A 631 -8.97 -20.88 9.15
C ASP A 631 -8.56 -20.56 10.60
N GLY A 632 -8.19 -21.57 11.38
CA GLY A 632 -7.84 -21.44 12.79
C GLY A 632 -9.05 -21.34 13.73
N CYS A 633 -10.27 -21.54 13.24
CA CYS A 633 -11.50 -21.26 14.00
C CYS A 633 -11.76 -22.29 15.11
N VAL A 634 -11.46 -23.57 14.85
CA VAL A 634 -11.55 -24.65 15.85
C VAL A 634 -10.53 -24.42 16.95
N GLU A 635 -9.31 -24.03 16.58
CA GLU A 635 -8.20 -23.79 17.50
C GLU A 635 -8.48 -22.60 18.43
N LYS A 636 -9.02 -21.50 17.88
CA LYS A 636 -9.47 -20.33 18.67
C LYS A 636 -10.58 -20.70 19.66
N ALA A 637 -11.54 -21.54 19.25
CA ALA A 637 -12.57 -22.06 20.15
C ALA A 637 -11.97 -22.95 21.25
N CYS A 638 -11.04 -23.84 20.93
CA CYS A 638 -10.31 -24.63 21.92
C CYS A 638 -9.56 -23.75 22.92
N ILE A 639 -8.84 -22.72 22.46
CA ILE A 639 -8.12 -21.75 23.30
C ILE A 639 -9.08 -21.04 24.27
N ASN A 640 -10.24 -20.59 23.78
CA ASN A 640 -11.26 -19.94 24.61
C ASN A 640 -11.90 -20.87 25.64
N LEU A 641 -12.01 -22.17 25.34
CA LEU A 641 -12.55 -23.20 26.23
C LEU A 641 -11.47 -23.86 27.11
N GLY A 642 -10.20 -23.47 27.01
CA GLY A 642 -9.08 -24.11 27.72
C GLY A 642 -8.74 -25.53 27.26
N ILE A 643 -9.24 -25.95 26.10
CA ILE A 643 -9.02 -27.28 25.51
C ILE A 643 -7.66 -27.27 24.79
N THR A 644 -6.84 -28.32 25.01
CA THR A 644 -5.59 -28.48 24.25
C THR A 644 -5.90 -29.01 22.85
N SER A 645 -5.28 -28.48 21.80
CA SER A 645 -5.49 -28.95 20.42
C SER A 645 -4.21 -29.30 19.66
N CYS A 646 -4.35 -30.24 18.72
CA CYS A 646 -3.35 -30.65 17.74
C CYS A 646 -3.99 -30.62 16.34
N SER A 647 -3.49 -29.78 15.46
CA SER A 647 -4.14 -29.49 14.18
C SER A 647 -3.23 -29.77 13.00
N GLN A 648 -3.78 -30.31 11.93
CA GLN A 648 -3.00 -30.70 10.75
C GLN A 648 -3.70 -30.27 9.45
N SER A 649 -2.89 -29.97 8.44
CA SER A 649 -3.35 -29.73 7.07
C SER A 649 -2.43 -30.41 6.08
N ASP A 650 -2.97 -30.93 4.97
CA ASP A 650 -2.18 -31.38 3.82
C ASP A 650 -1.95 -30.25 2.78
N LYS A 651 -2.57 -29.07 2.99
CA LYS A 651 -2.53 -27.92 2.09
C LYS A 651 -1.71 -26.77 2.70
N GLN A 652 -0.51 -26.50 2.16
CA GLN A 652 0.38 -25.42 2.62
C GLN A 652 -0.30 -24.05 2.77
N GLY A 653 -1.17 -23.68 1.83
CA GLY A 653 -1.89 -22.40 1.90
C GLY A 653 -2.86 -22.31 3.08
N ALA A 654 -3.56 -23.41 3.37
CA ALA A 654 -4.47 -23.56 4.51
C ALA A 654 -3.69 -23.54 5.83
N PHE A 655 -2.62 -24.33 5.93
CA PHE A 655 -1.71 -24.32 7.07
C PHE A 655 -1.15 -22.91 7.38
N ASN A 656 -0.58 -22.22 6.40
CA ASN A 656 -0.01 -20.88 6.59
C ASN A 656 -1.06 -19.86 7.05
N SER A 657 -2.27 -19.94 6.49
CA SER A 657 -3.35 -18.99 6.78
C SER A 657 -3.93 -19.21 8.17
N GLY A 658 -4.29 -20.46 8.51
CA GLY A 658 -4.75 -20.82 9.84
C GLY A 658 -3.71 -20.50 10.92
N LEU A 659 -2.43 -20.84 10.68
CA LEU A 659 -1.35 -20.57 11.64
C LEU A 659 -1.18 -19.07 11.88
N SER A 660 -1.21 -18.25 10.83
CA SER A 660 -1.14 -16.79 10.96
C SER A 660 -2.33 -16.24 11.76
N LEU A 661 -3.52 -16.78 11.56
CA LEU A 661 -4.75 -16.33 12.24
C LEU A 661 -4.81 -16.73 13.71
N VAL A 662 -4.31 -17.93 14.06
CA VAL A 662 -4.18 -18.36 15.47
C VAL A 662 -3.09 -17.56 16.19
N LYS A 663 -1.92 -17.35 15.56
CA LYS A 663 -0.84 -16.53 16.15
C LYS A 663 -1.26 -15.07 16.36
N THR A 664 -2.00 -14.48 15.42
CA THR A 664 -2.50 -13.10 15.56
C THR A 664 -3.49 -13.01 16.72
N PHE A 665 -4.44 -13.94 16.80
CA PHE A 665 -5.42 -14.01 17.89
C PHE A 665 -4.73 -14.14 19.27
N LEU A 666 -3.79 -15.07 19.43
CA LEU A 666 -3.03 -15.23 20.68
C LEU A 666 -2.17 -14.01 21.03
N LEU A 667 -1.60 -13.33 20.03
CA LEU A 667 -0.82 -12.11 20.25
C LEU A 667 -1.70 -10.95 20.73
N ASP A 668 -2.92 -10.83 20.21
CA ASP A 668 -3.86 -9.79 20.63
C ASP A 668 -4.44 -10.10 22.02
N MET A 669 -4.76 -11.37 22.34
CA MET A 669 -5.08 -11.79 23.71
C MET A 669 -3.95 -11.48 24.69
N TRP A 670 -2.68 -11.65 24.30
CA TRP A 670 -1.53 -11.32 25.15
C TRP A 670 -1.37 -9.81 25.37
N LYS A 671 -1.57 -8.98 24.34
CA LYS A 671 -1.59 -7.51 24.48
C LYS A 671 -2.70 -7.04 25.43
N ASN A 672 -3.91 -7.59 25.25
CA ASN A 672 -5.09 -7.24 26.04
C ASN A 672 -5.11 -7.86 27.44
N ARG A 673 -4.25 -8.88 27.69
CA ARG A 673 -4.19 -9.69 28.92
C ARG A 673 -5.47 -10.50 29.16
N GLU A 674 -5.95 -11.14 28.10
CA GLU A 674 -7.20 -11.90 28.08
C GLU A 674 -6.96 -13.43 28.12
N GLY A 675 -7.92 -14.16 28.69
CA GLY A 675 -7.98 -15.62 28.67
C GLY A 675 -6.68 -16.31 29.15
N PRO A 676 -6.22 -17.39 28.49
CA PRO A 676 -5.05 -18.14 28.94
C PRO A 676 -3.72 -17.38 28.79
N MET A 677 -3.72 -16.20 28.14
CA MET A 677 -2.53 -15.36 27.97
C MET A 677 -2.35 -14.32 29.09
N GLU A 678 -3.39 -14.00 29.88
CA GLU A 678 -3.36 -13.04 31.00
C GLU A 678 -2.16 -13.26 31.94
N LYS A 679 -1.91 -14.52 32.30
CA LYS A 679 -0.91 -14.94 33.30
C LYS A 679 0.47 -15.22 32.70
N LYS A 680 0.64 -15.11 31.37
CA LYS A 680 1.92 -15.39 30.70
C LYS A 680 2.86 -14.21 30.85
N LEU A 681 4.13 -14.51 31.11
CA LEU A 681 5.20 -13.53 31.28
C LEU A 681 6.18 -13.58 30.09
N PRO A 682 6.79 -12.43 29.73
CA PRO A 682 6.54 -11.10 30.28
C PRO A 682 5.19 -10.51 29.82
N LYS A 683 4.69 -9.51 30.54
CA LYS A 683 3.45 -8.79 30.18
C LYS A 683 3.73 -7.75 29.11
N TYR A 684 2.80 -7.54 28.19
CA TYR A 684 2.87 -6.43 27.23
C TYR A 684 2.89 -5.07 27.96
N GLN A 685 3.82 -4.23 27.53
CA GLN A 685 4.01 -2.83 27.96
C GLN A 685 3.96 -1.94 26.71
N PRO A 686 2.88 -1.17 26.47
CA PRO A 686 2.75 -0.39 25.22
C PRO A 686 3.71 0.80 25.16
N GLU A 687 3.98 1.44 26.29
CA GLU A 687 4.90 2.57 26.41
C GLU A 687 6.30 2.09 26.85
N PRO A 688 7.39 2.73 26.37
CA PRO A 688 8.76 2.43 26.80
C PRO A 688 8.97 2.80 28.28
N PRO A 689 9.93 2.17 28.98
CA PRO A 689 10.36 2.58 30.31
C PRO A 689 10.78 4.06 30.31
N GLU A 690 10.46 4.80 31.38
CA GLU A 690 10.82 6.24 31.49
C GLU A 690 12.32 6.49 31.35
N ALA A 691 13.17 5.55 31.76
CA ALA A 691 14.62 5.61 31.61
C ALA A 691 15.10 5.58 30.15
N ASP A 692 14.30 5.03 29.23
CA ASP A 692 14.58 4.99 27.79
C ASP A 692 13.98 6.19 27.04
N ILE A 693 13.20 7.04 27.72
CA ILE A 693 12.63 8.26 27.15
C ILE A 693 13.70 9.37 27.22
N PRO A 694 14.06 10.02 26.10
CA PRO A 694 15.01 11.12 26.11
C PRO A 694 14.45 12.31 26.91
N SER A 695 15.27 12.89 27.81
CA SER A 695 14.90 14.07 28.58
C SER A 695 14.45 15.24 27.67
N PRO A 696 13.42 16.01 28.07
CA PRO A 696 12.99 17.19 27.30
C PRO A 696 14.10 18.24 27.23
N ALA A 697 14.16 18.97 26.11
CA ALA A 697 15.08 20.08 25.95
C ALA A 697 14.73 21.22 26.93
N GLU A 698 15.75 21.81 27.55
CA GLU A 698 15.61 22.93 28.48
C GLU A 698 15.36 24.24 27.71
N GLN A 699 14.43 25.07 28.20
CA GLN A 699 14.05 26.33 27.53
C GLN A 699 15.15 27.39 27.64
N PRO A 700 15.43 28.16 26.57
CA PRO A 700 16.48 29.17 26.56
C PRO A 700 16.05 30.42 27.35
N HIS A 701 16.99 31.01 28.10
CA HIS A 701 16.77 32.31 28.74
C HIS A 701 16.87 33.44 27.70
N LEU A 702 15.71 34.02 27.35
CA LEU A 702 15.58 35.16 26.44
C LEU A 702 15.92 36.50 27.14
N LYS A 703 16.29 37.53 26.38
CA LYS A 703 16.75 38.85 26.88
C LYS A 703 15.88 40.03 26.44
N LEU A 704 15.07 39.87 25.41
CA LEU A 704 14.24 40.90 24.77
C LEU A 704 12.86 40.34 24.38
N CYS A 705 12.83 39.11 23.87
CA CYS A 705 11.60 38.42 23.49
C CYS A 705 10.98 37.66 24.66
N SER A 706 9.68 37.39 24.56
CA SER A 706 8.93 36.52 25.45
C SER A 706 8.44 35.28 24.71
N LEU A 707 8.24 34.17 25.43
CA LEU A 707 7.66 32.94 24.88
C LEU A 707 6.19 32.88 25.26
N VAL A 708 5.31 32.87 24.26
CA VAL A 708 3.84 32.75 24.44
C VAL A 708 3.36 31.65 23.51
N ASP A 709 2.72 30.63 24.05
CA ASP A 709 2.19 29.46 23.32
C ASP A 709 3.22 28.74 22.41
N GLY A 710 4.50 28.78 22.79
CA GLY A 710 5.62 28.21 22.01
C GLY A 710 6.15 29.10 20.89
N CYS A 711 5.50 30.24 20.62
CA CYS A 711 5.98 31.26 19.69
C CYS A 711 6.88 32.28 20.39
N LEU A 712 7.89 32.77 19.66
CA LEU A 712 8.74 33.87 20.11
C LEU A 712 8.02 35.19 19.80
N VAL A 713 7.62 35.93 20.82
CA VAL A 713 6.80 37.14 20.71
C VAL A 713 7.53 38.35 21.27
N LEU A 714 7.59 39.43 20.48
CA LEU A 714 8.04 40.74 20.92
C LEU A 714 7.04 41.36 21.91
N PRO A 715 7.47 41.76 23.11
CA PRO A 715 6.61 42.45 24.07
C PRO A 715 5.89 43.67 23.48
N ARG A 716 4.64 43.90 23.90
CA ARG A 716 3.73 44.88 23.27
C ARG A 716 4.21 46.32 23.43
N ASP A 717 4.84 46.63 24.56
CA ASP A 717 5.54 47.88 24.86
C ASP A 717 6.71 48.10 23.89
N VAL A 718 7.61 47.13 23.75
CA VAL A 718 8.75 47.18 22.81
C VAL A 718 8.26 47.36 21.36
N ARG A 719 7.23 46.61 20.96
CA ARG A 719 6.63 46.71 19.62
C ARG A 719 5.94 48.05 19.38
N THR A 720 5.34 48.64 20.41
CA THR A 720 4.73 49.98 20.32
C THR A 720 5.81 51.04 20.18
N GLU A 721 6.86 51.00 21.00
CA GLU A 721 8.01 51.91 20.94
C GLU A 721 8.59 51.98 19.51
N TRP A 722 8.88 50.82 18.91
CA TRP A 722 9.45 50.72 17.56
C TRP A 722 8.51 51.23 16.46
N LEU A 723 7.20 50.99 16.58
CA LEU A 723 6.21 51.45 15.58
C LEU A 723 5.91 52.95 15.71
N THR A 724 6.16 53.55 16.86
CA THR A 724 6.02 55.01 17.09
C THR A 724 7.31 55.81 16.82
N ASP A 725 8.41 55.16 16.47
CA ASP A 725 9.69 55.83 16.13
C ASP A 725 9.53 56.74 14.90
N PRO A 726 9.63 58.08 15.04
CA PRO A 726 9.36 59.02 13.96
C PRO A 726 10.48 59.07 12.91
N VAL A 727 11.66 58.53 13.21
CA VAL A 727 12.84 58.55 12.32
C VAL A 727 12.97 57.20 11.60
N ARG A 728 12.78 56.08 12.31
CA ARG A 728 13.07 54.72 11.82
C ARG A 728 11.86 53.80 11.73
N GLY A 729 10.63 54.31 11.92
CA GLY A 729 9.42 53.51 11.82
C GLY A 729 9.26 52.70 10.52
N ALA A 730 9.93 53.08 9.41
CA ALA A 730 9.99 52.26 8.20
C ALA A 730 10.88 51.00 8.36
N GLU A 731 12.10 51.15 8.88
CA GLU A 731 13.01 50.04 9.17
C GLU A 731 12.46 49.13 10.27
N TRP A 732 11.89 49.71 11.33
CA TRP A 732 11.23 48.93 12.38
C TRP A 732 10.03 48.14 11.85
N ARG A 733 9.22 48.70 10.94
CA ARG A 733 8.15 47.94 10.29
C ARG A 733 8.69 46.79 9.44
N GLN A 734 9.85 46.93 8.80
CA GLN A 734 10.52 45.80 8.13
C GLN A 734 11.02 44.76 9.14
N ILE A 735 11.68 45.17 10.23
CA ILE A 735 12.22 44.26 11.26
C ILE A 735 11.10 43.49 11.97
N VAL A 736 10.01 44.17 12.35
CA VAL A 736 8.83 43.51 12.95
C VAL A 736 8.18 42.56 11.95
N LYS A 737 7.97 42.99 10.70
CA LYS A 737 7.40 42.13 9.65
C LYS A 737 8.28 40.90 9.39
N GLU A 738 9.60 41.05 9.41
CA GLU A 738 10.55 39.95 9.22
C GLU A 738 10.62 39.03 10.44
N PHE A 739 10.56 39.58 11.66
CA PHE A 739 10.43 38.82 12.90
C PHE A 739 9.13 38.01 12.90
N ASP A 740 8.00 38.61 12.55
CA ASP A 740 6.72 37.91 12.39
C ASP A 740 6.81 36.84 11.28
N ARG A 741 7.49 37.14 10.15
CA ARG A 741 7.70 36.18 9.05
C ARG A 741 8.55 34.97 9.46
N CYS A 742 9.51 35.13 10.36
CA CYS A 742 10.43 34.08 10.80
C CYS A 742 9.95 33.32 12.05
N PHE A 743 9.19 33.97 12.94
CA PHE A 743 8.83 33.43 14.26
C PHE A 743 7.32 33.32 14.52
N ALA A 744 6.45 34.03 13.79
CA ALA A 744 5.00 33.83 13.85
C ALA A 744 4.49 32.80 12.81
N VAL A 745 5.30 32.44 11.80
CA VAL A 745 5.14 31.22 10.97
C VAL A 745 6.52 30.62 10.71
N ALA A 746 6.67 29.31 10.88
CA ALA A 746 7.97 28.62 10.83
C ALA A 746 8.66 28.70 9.45
N ALA A 747 9.97 28.98 9.45
CA ALA A 747 10.86 28.99 8.27
C ALA A 747 12.27 28.39 8.59
N GLN A 748 13.04 28.12 7.52
CA GLN A 748 14.22 27.21 7.45
C GLN A 748 15.63 27.85 7.60
N GLU A 749 16.66 26.97 7.76
CA GLU A 749 18.10 26.94 7.27
C GLU A 749 18.84 28.27 6.93
N ALA A 750 20.13 28.56 7.22
CA ALA A 750 21.30 27.96 7.93
C ALA A 750 22.36 29.10 8.19
N PRO A 751 23.71 29.07 7.94
CA PRO A 751 24.84 28.12 8.15
C PRO A 751 26.07 28.76 8.90
N GLY A 752 27.32 28.20 8.84
CA GLY A 752 28.59 28.94 9.10
C GLY A 752 29.90 28.19 9.53
N GLN A 753 30.75 27.76 8.55
CA GLN A 753 32.27 27.67 8.52
C GLN A 753 33.07 26.74 9.50
N LEU A 754 34.41 26.46 9.41
CA LEU A 754 35.62 26.88 8.61
C LEU A 754 36.77 25.78 8.63
N GLN A 755 37.76 25.81 7.68
CA GLN A 755 39.17 25.27 7.71
C GLN A 755 39.48 23.74 7.88
N ASP A 756 40.65 23.14 7.46
CA ASP A 756 41.56 23.37 6.30
C ASP A 756 42.49 22.14 5.94
N GLY A 757 43.11 22.08 4.72
CA GLY A 757 44.12 21.08 4.21
C GLY A 757 43.62 19.69 3.68
N SER A 758 44.42 18.75 3.09
CA SER A 758 45.69 18.80 2.27
C SER A 758 46.20 17.40 1.72
N GLU A 759 46.44 17.27 0.39
CA GLU A 759 47.34 16.38 -0.47
C GLU A 759 47.68 14.87 -0.19
N ALA A 760 47.92 13.92 -1.15
CA ALA A 760 47.70 13.78 -2.62
C ALA A 760 48.06 12.33 -3.16
N GLY A 761 47.57 11.91 -4.35
CA GLY A 761 48.25 10.91 -5.25
C GLY A 761 47.50 9.62 -5.72
N GLN A 762 47.51 9.31 -7.04
CA GLN A 762 47.01 8.05 -7.67
C GLN A 762 47.96 7.52 -8.80
N PRO A 763 48.06 6.18 -9.05
CA PRO A 763 48.85 5.58 -10.15
C PRO A 763 48.03 4.89 -11.27
N ALA A 764 48.73 4.44 -12.33
CA ALA A 764 48.19 4.03 -13.64
C ALA A 764 47.69 2.56 -13.77
N ALA A 765 46.96 2.27 -14.87
CA ALA A 765 46.22 1.02 -15.12
C ALA A 765 46.90 0.02 -16.09
N THR A 766 46.55 -1.27 -15.96
CA THR A 766 47.05 -2.41 -16.75
C THR A 766 45.93 -3.11 -17.56
N THR A 767 46.30 -3.72 -18.70
CA THR A 767 45.36 -4.37 -19.63
C THR A 767 44.94 -5.77 -19.16
N PHE A 768 43.63 -6.07 -19.17
CA PHE A 768 43.04 -7.34 -18.73
C PHE A 768 42.97 -8.39 -19.86
N SER A 769 43.16 -9.68 -19.56
CA SER A 769 43.07 -10.80 -20.50
C SER A 769 42.22 -11.94 -19.96
N TRP A 770 41.31 -12.48 -20.78
CA TRP A 770 40.36 -13.53 -20.39
C TRP A 770 41.01 -14.92 -20.21
N ASP A 771 42.05 -15.23 -20.98
CA ASP A 771 42.68 -16.55 -20.95
C ASP A 771 43.58 -16.77 -19.73
N SER A 772 43.98 -15.70 -19.02
CA SER A 772 44.81 -15.82 -17.81
C SER A 772 44.02 -16.09 -16.53
N VAL A 773 42.69 -15.87 -16.51
CA VAL A 773 41.90 -15.96 -15.26
C VAL A 773 41.50 -17.39 -14.93
N PHE A 774 41.20 -18.21 -15.94
CA PHE A 774 40.80 -19.62 -15.79
C PHE A 774 41.39 -20.48 -16.93
N PRO A 775 42.70 -20.78 -16.92
CA PRO A 775 43.35 -21.48 -18.03
C PRO A 775 42.93 -22.95 -18.17
N ASP A 776 42.66 -23.65 -17.07
CA ASP A 776 42.39 -25.11 -17.04
C ASP A 776 40.90 -25.48 -17.25
N GLU A 777 40.09 -24.53 -17.72
CA GLU A 777 38.64 -24.71 -17.86
C GLU A 777 38.20 -25.01 -19.30
N PRO A 778 37.14 -25.81 -19.48
CA PRO A 778 36.69 -26.25 -20.79
C PRO A 778 36.22 -25.07 -21.65
N LYS A 779 36.88 -24.85 -22.78
CA LYS A 779 36.60 -23.77 -23.74
C LYS A 779 35.48 -24.09 -24.75
N ASN A 780 34.96 -25.31 -24.76
CA ASN A 780 33.91 -25.76 -25.68
C ASN A 780 32.85 -26.65 -25.00
N LYS A 781 31.66 -26.71 -25.59
CA LYS A 781 30.52 -27.48 -25.07
C LYS A 781 30.81 -28.95 -24.77
N GLY A 782 31.49 -29.68 -25.67
CA GLY A 782 31.74 -31.11 -25.50
C GLY A 782 32.58 -31.41 -24.26
N SER A 783 33.69 -30.69 -24.10
CA SER A 783 34.55 -30.76 -22.90
C SER A 783 33.85 -30.30 -21.61
N PHE A 784 32.98 -29.29 -21.69
CA PHE A 784 32.18 -28.84 -20.56
C PHE A 784 31.17 -29.91 -20.11
N GLU A 785 30.44 -30.53 -21.05
CA GLU A 785 29.52 -31.61 -20.72
C GLU A 785 30.24 -32.84 -20.14
N GLN A 786 31.42 -33.18 -20.66
CA GLN A 786 32.22 -34.27 -20.11
C GLN A 786 32.70 -34.01 -18.68
N LYS A 787 33.17 -32.79 -18.37
CA LYS A 787 33.74 -32.43 -17.05
C LYS A 787 32.67 -32.14 -16.00
N TYR A 788 31.57 -31.46 -16.37
CA TYR A 788 30.68 -30.81 -15.39
C TYR A 788 29.19 -31.20 -15.45
N ARG A 789 28.73 -32.01 -16.41
CA ARG A 789 27.29 -32.34 -16.56
C ARG A 789 26.63 -32.94 -15.31
N ALA A 790 27.36 -33.73 -14.52
CA ALA A 790 26.86 -34.28 -13.24
C ALA A 790 26.79 -33.24 -12.10
N HIS A 791 27.48 -32.09 -12.25
CA HIS A 791 27.66 -31.08 -11.21
C HIS A 791 26.82 -29.81 -11.44
N VAL A 792 26.11 -29.69 -12.58
CA VAL A 792 25.18 -28.59 -12.87
C VAL A 792 24.06 -28.57 -11.83
N LYS A 793 23.94 -27.47 -11.08
CA LYS A 793 22.87 -27.24 -10.08
C LYS A 793 21.71 -26.44 -10.65
N GLY A 794 21.96 -25.56 -11.62
CA GLY A 794 20.94 -24.78 -12.31
C GLY A 794 21.41 -24.31 -13.67
N LYS A 795 20.46 -24.09 -14.58
CA LYS A 795 20.70 -23.48 -15.90
C LYS A 795 19.61 -22.46 -16.21
N THR A 796 19.96 -21.39 -16.90
CA THR A 796 18.99 -20.41 -17.44
C THR A 796 19.45 -19.91 -18.80
N GLN A 797 18.50 -19.62 -19.68
CA GLN A 797 18.80 -18.76 -20.83
C GLN A 797 19.20 -17.38 -20.30
N TRP A 798 20.34 -16.85 -20.75
CA TRP A 798 20.83 -15.52 -20.37
C TRP A 798 20.41 -14.46 -21.40
N SER A 799 20.72 -14.73 -22.66
CA SER A 799 20.24 -14.02 -23.85
C SER A 799 19.82 -15.07 -24.89
N PRO A 800 19.18 -14.71 -26.02
CA PRO A 800 18.83 -15.69 -27.06
C PRO A 800 20.02 -16.51 -27.60
N GLN A 801 21.26 -16.01 -27.43
CA GLN A 801 22.50 -16.65 -27.87
C GLN A 801 23.33 -17.24 -26.73
N LEU A 802 22.98 -16.99 -25.45
CA LEU A 802 23.79 -17.39 -24.28
C LEU A 802 22.99 -18.20 -23.27
N THR A 803 23.55 -19.33 -22.83
CA THR A 803 23.05 -20.12 -21.70
C THR A 803 24.01 -20.00 -20.53
N ALA A 804 23.49 -19.68 -19.34
CA ALA A 804 24.26 -19.62 -18.11
C ALA A 804 24.03 -20.88 -17.27
N TYR A 805 25.12 -21.49 -16.78
CA TYR A 805 25.13 -22.67 -15.92
C TYR A 805 25.76 -22.35 -14.58
N ILE A 806 25.08 -22.69 -13.49
CA ILE A 806 25.69 -22.74 -12.16
C ILE A 806 26.09 -24.18 -11.86
N VAL A 807 27.39 -24.39 -11.64
CA VAL A 807 28.02 -25.69 -11.42
C VAL A 807 28.59 -25.71 -10.01
N ALA A 808 28.40 -26.81 -9.27
CA ALA A 808 29.13 -27.02 -8.01
C ALA A 808 30.56 -27.46 -8.33
N SER A 809 31.57 -26.86 -7.70
CA SER A 809 32.96 -27.29 -7.87
C SER A 809 33.12 -28.74 -7.41
N PRO A 810 33.73 -29.62 -8.22
CA PRO A 810 34.08 -30.98 -7.79
C PRO A 810 35.27 -30.96 -6.82
N ASP A 811 36.13 -29.94 -6.91
CA ASP A 811 37.40 -29.83 -6.17
C ASP A 811 37.27 -29.08 -4.83
N THR A 812 36.17 -28.34 -4.63
CA THR A 812 35.93 -27.56 -3.41
C THR A 812 34.46 -27.62 -3.01
N GLU A 813 34.18 -28.35 -1.93
CA GLU A 813 32.81 -28.53 -1.43
C GLU A 813 32.15 -27.19 -1.11
N GLY A 814 30.87 -27.06 -1.49
CA GLY A 814 30.07 -25.84 -1.28
C GLY A 814 30.37 -24.68 -2.26
N LYS A 815 31.51 -24.68 -2.97
CA LYS A 815 31.84 -23.60 -3.92
C LYS A 815 31.03 -23.75 -5.22
N LEU A 816 30.54 -22.62 -5.73
CA LEU A 816 29.81 -22.54 -7.00
C LEU A 816 30.66 -21.83 -8.06
N MET A 817 30.49 -22.25 -9.31
CA MET A 817 31.12 -21.70 -10.50
C MET A 817 30.05 -21.28 -11.51
N LEU A 818 30.32 -20.25 -12.30
CA LEU A 818 29.43 -19.76 -13.35
C LEU A 818 30.06 -19.99 -14.72
N PHE A 819 29.37 -20.71 -15.59
CA PHE A 819 29.78 -20.93 -16.98
C PHE A 819 28.77 -20.34 -17.96
N LEU A 820 29.27 -19.88 -19.09
CA LEU A 820 28.53 -19.28 -20.18
C LEU A 820 28.77 -20.09 -21.45
N GLU A 821 27.71 -20.60 -22.06
CA GLU A 821 27.73 -21.31 -23.35
C GLU A 821 27.09 -20.43 -24.43
N ALA A 822 27.79 -20.25 -25.55
CA ALA A 822 27.32 -19.47 -26.69
C ALA A 822 26.76 -20.39 -27.79
N SER A 823 25.49 -20.24 -28.17
CA SER A 823 24.86 -21.01 -29.26
C SER A 823 25.05 -20.38 -30.64
N ALA A 824 25.64 -19.19 -30.69
CA ALA A 824 26.06 -18.43 -31.87
C ALA A 824 27.21 -17.50 -31.46
N GLU A 825 27.91 -16.91 -32.42
CA GLU A 825 28.92 -15.88 -32.09
C GLU A 825 28.25 -14.68 -31.39
N VAL A 826 28.82 -14.26 -30.26
CA VAL A 826 28.23 -13.25 -29.38
C VAL A 826 29.30 -12.51 -28.60
N THR A 827 29.14 -11.19 -28.48
CA THR A 827 29.95 -10.33 -27.62
C THR A 827 29.11 -9.89 -26.43
N VAL A 828 29.60 -10.14 -25.22
CA VAL A 828 29.06 -9.55 -23.98
C VAL A 828 29.84 -8.28 -23.68
N PRO A 829 29.22 -7.09 -23.74
CA PRO A 829 29.90 -5.81 -23.48
C PRO A 829 30.27 -5.64 -22.00
N ALA A 830 31.24 -4.75 -21.72
CA ALA A 830 31.75 -4.47 -20.37
C ALA A 830 31.01 -3.34 -19.63
N ASP A 831 30.17 -2.62 -20.37
CA ASP A 831 29.34 -1.49 -19.96
C ASP A 831 27.85 -1.86 -19.83
N GLU A 832 27.51 -3.14 -19.93
CA GLU A 832 26.18 -3.69 -19.56
C GLU A 832 26.23 -4.51 -18.25
N VAL A 833 25.08 -4.56 -17.56
CA VAL A 833 24.91 -5.35 -16.34
C VAL A 833 25.06 -6.84 -16.66
N CYS A 834 26.17 -7.43 -16.22
CA CYS A 834 26.43 -8.85 -16.39
C CYS A 834 25.65 -9.69 -15.36
N LEU A 835 25.77 -9.36 -14.07
CA LEU A 835 25.10 -10.08 -12.99
C LEU A 835 24.34 -9.11 -12.07
N ALA A 836 23.15 -9.53 -11.65
CA ALA A 836 22.34 -8.78 -10.70
C ALA A 836 21.85 -9.67 -9.55
N TYR A 837 21.66 -9.07 -8.38
CA TYR A 837 20.91 -9.69 -7.29
C TYR A 837 19.41 -9.66 -7.57
N GLY A 838 18.72 -10.70 -7.07
CA GLY A 838 17.27 -10.78 -7.04
C GLY A 838 16.65 -9.84 -6.00
N ALA A 839 15.44 -10.14 -5.56
CA ALA A 839 14.83 -9.46 -4.43
C ALA A 839 15.67 -9.66 -3.15
N GLY A 840 15.69 -8.66 -2.28
CA GLY A 840 16.48 -8.64 -1.06
C GLY A 840 15.99 -7.54 -0.12
N SER A 841 16.71 -7.35 0.98
CA SER A 841 16.40 -6.36 2.02
C SER A 841 17.66 -5.64 2.48
N TRP A 842 17.51 -4.36 2.83
CA TRP A 842 18.56 -3.60 3.49
C TRP A 842 18.58 -3.91 4.98
N ILE A 843 19.76 -4.26 5.49
CA ILE A 843 20.09 -4.34 6.92
C ILE A 843 20.89 -3.08 7.27
N LEU A 844 20.55 -2.45 8.39
CA LEU A 844 21.07 -1.16 8.82
C LEU A 844 21.71 -1.24 10.21
N ASP A 845 22.78 -0.47 10.40
CA ASP A 845 23.45 -0.12 11.65
C ASP A 845 23.87 -1.36 12.46
N ALA A 846 23.57 -1.40 13.76
CA ALA A 846 23.93 -2.51 14.65
C ALA A 846 23.46 -3.90 14.17
N LYS A 847 22.40 -3.97 13.34
CA LYS A 847 21.95 -5.26 12.75
C LYS A 847 22.91 -5.78 11.69
N VAL A 848 23.71 -4.91 11.07
CA VAL A 848 24.77 -5.33 10.15
C VAL A 848 25.85 -6.06 10.92
N ASP A 849 26.29 -5.51 12.05
CA ASP A 849 27.31 -6.14 12.89
C ASP A 849 26.81 -7.46 13.50
N GLN A 850 25.55 -7.49 13.97
CA GLN A 850 24.90 -8.74 14.36
C GLN A 850 24.93 -9.78 13.22
N TYR A 851 24.44 -9.41 12.03
CA TYR A 851 24.37 -10.32 10.87
C TYR A 851 25.75 -10.83 10.42
N VAL A 852 26.78 -9.98 10.47
CA VAL A 852 28.18 -10.37 10.21
C VAL A 852 28.67 -11.35 11.28
N SER A 853 28.42 -11.08 12.57
CA SER A 853 28.85 -11.95 13.68
C SER A 853 28.17 -13.32 13.69
N GLU A 854 26.90 -13.40 13.25
CA GLU A 854 26.14 -14.64 13.11
C GLU A 854 26.60 -15.50 11.91
N ASN A 855 27.37 -14.94 10.97
CA ASN A 855 27.81 -15.60 9.74
C ASN A 855 29.33 -15.48 9.53
N PRO A 856 30.17 -15.98 10.47
CA PRO A 856 31.63 -15.80 10.43
C PRO A 856 32.30 -16.52 9.25
N ASN A 857 31.69 -17.60 8.75
CA ASN A 857 32.18 -18.39 7.61
C ASN A 857 31.77 -17.80 6.24
N GLY A 858 31.45 -16.50 6.20
CA GLY A 858 31.02 -15.79 5.00
C GLY A 858 29.50 -15.71 4.83
N PHE A 859 29.05 -14.70 4.10
CA PHE A 859 27.64 -14.42 3.84
C PHE A 859 27.40 -13.85 2.43
N LYS A 860 26.16 -13.96 1.97
CA LYS A 860 25.70 -13.45 0.66
C LYS A 860 25.33 -11.96 0.67
N GLY A 861 25.31 -11.34 1.85
CA GLY A 861 25.13 -9.91 2.00
C GLY A 861 26.27 -9.11 1.37
N VAL A 862 25.94 -7.95 0.80
CA VAL A 862 26.92 -7.01 0.24
C VAL A 862 26.96 -5.76 1.10
N MET A 863 28.08 -5.50 1.76
CA MET A 863 28.29 -4.24 2.49
C MET A 863 28.29 -3.07 1.51
N CYS A 864 27.46 -2.05 1.74
CA CYS A 864 27.52 -0.80 1.00
C CYS A 864 28.69 0.03 1.52
N SER A 865 29.66 0.27 0.65
CA SER A 865 30.90 0.96 0.96
C SER A 865 31.39 1.72 -0.26
N PHE A 866 31.70 3.00 -0.05
CA PHE A 866 32.43 3.86 -0.98
C PHE A 866 33.76 4.24 -0.34
N GLY A 867 34.86 3.95 -1.03
CA GLY A 867 36.22 4.31 -0.62
C GLY A 867 36.76 5.55 -1.34
N SER A 868 36.14 5.94 -2.46
CA SER A 868 36.55 7.10 -3.27
C SER A 868 35.35 7.70 -4.00
N ASP A 869 35.41 8.98 -4.32
CA ASP A 869 34.45 9.61 -5.25
C ASP A 869 34.67 9.16 -6.71
N THR A 870 35.77 8.47 -7.00
CA THR A 870 36.01 7.78 -8.27
C THR A 870 35.36 6.39 -8.34
N ASP A 871 34.69 5.93 -7.29
CA ASP A 871 34.04 4.60 -7.29
C ASP A 871 32.94 4.52 -8.34
N LEU A 872 32.84 3.36 -9.00
CA LEU A 872 31.89 3.18 -10.10
C LEU A 872 30.48 2.96 -9.58
N VAL A 873 29.56 3.77 -10.09
CA VAL A 873 28.14 3.77 -9.75
C VAL A 873 27.26 3.85 -10.99
N VAL A 874 25.99 3.54 -10.81
CA VAL A 874 24.91 3.68 -11.78
C VAL A 874 23.81 4.49 -11.12
N PHE A 875 23.48 5.65 -11.70
CA PHE A 875 22.43 6.49 -11.15
C PHE A 875 21.05 6.06 -11.64
N GLU A 876 20.09 6.02 -10.72
CA GLU A 876 18.78 5.40 -10.87
C GLU A 876 17.64 6.32 -10.38
N GLU A 877 17.69 7.55 -10.85
CA GLU A 877 16.71 8.65 -11.00
C GLU A 877 15.20 8.30 -11.30
N ASN A 878 14.53 7.33 -10.63
CA ASN A 878 13.12 6.82 -10.85
C ASN A 878 12.85 5.64 -11.86
N GLY A 879 13.24 4.38 -11.58
CA GLY A 879 12.97 3.17 -12.40
C GLY A 879 14.16 2.51 -13.15
N VAL A 880 14.67 3.15 -14.21
CA VAL A 880 15.69 2.66 -15.18
C VAL A 880 17.15 2.93 -14.74
N ASP A 881 18.10 2.03 -15.00
CA ASP A 881 19.52 2.27 -14.73
C ASP A 881 20.16 3.22 -15.77
N GLY A 882 20.95 4.21 -15.32
CA GLY A 882 21.78 5.05 -16.19
C GLY A 882 23.11 4.37 -16.61
N PRO A 883 23.96 5.07 -17.38
CA PRO A 883 25.31 4.58 -17.68
C PRO A 883 26.16 4.49 -16.42
N VAL A 884 27.22 3.68 -16.47
CA VAL A 884 28.23 3.64 -15.41
C VAL A 884 28.98 4.97 -15.37
N LYS A 885 29.01 5.61 -14.20
CA LYS A 885 29.69 6.87 -13.90
C LYS A 885 30.58 6.69 -12.67
N THR A 886 31.44 7.66 -12.40
CA THR A 886 32.03 7.86 -11.07
C THR A 886 31.00 8.42 -10.10
N LEU A 887 31.19 8.19 -8.80
CA LEU A 887 30.36 8.74 -7.74
C LEU A 887 30.38 10.28 -7.74
N ARG A 888 31.52 10.90 -8.03
CA ARG A 888 31.70 12.35 -8.22
C ARG A 888 30.72 12.92 -9.25
N GLU A 889 30.67 12.34 -10.44
CA GLU A 889 29.78 12.79 -11.52
C GLU A 889 28.30 12.68 -11.13
N VAL A 890 27.91 11.67 -10.35
CA VAL A 890 26.54 11.53 -9.84
C VAL A 890 26.23 12.55 -8.75
N MET A 891 27.17 12.81 -7.84
CA MET A 891 27.00 13.83 -6.80
C MET A 891 26.89 15.24 -7.41
N GLN A 892 27.73 15.57 -8.39
CA GLN A 892 27.65 16.83 -9.14
C GLN A 892 26.34 16.97 -9.93
N GLN A 893 25.86 15.89 -10.57
CA GLN A 893 24.56 15.87 -11.25
C GLN A 893 23.41 16.18 -10.27
N VAL A 894 23.46 15.62 -9.06
CA VAL A 894 22.46 15.81 -8.00
C VAL A 894 22.51 17.24 -7.41
N GLU A 895 23.69 17.81 -7.19
CA GLU A 895 23.80 19.20 -6.74
C GLU A 895 23.27 20.17 -7.81
N THR A 896 23.56 19.90 -9.09
CA THR A 896 23.11 20.72 -10.23
C THR A 896 21.58 20.71 -10.37
N SER A 897 20.90 19.63 -9.98
CA SER A 897 19.42 19.58 -9.94
C SER A 897 18.80 20.32 -8.75
N GLY A 898 19.60 20.98 -7.91
CA GLY A 898 19.17 21.75 -6.75
C GLY A 898 19.07 20.94 -5.45
N MET A 899 19.39 19.64 -5.47
CA MET A 899 19.50 18.84 -4.25
C MET A 899 20.89 19.05 -3.64
N VAL A 900 21.02 20.07 -2.80
CA VAL A 900 22.19 20.32 -1.94
C VAL A 900 21.98 19.78 -0.52
N ASP A 901 23.06 19.58 0.22
CA ASP A 901 23.08 19.08 1.61
C ASP A 901 22.35 17.73 1.78
N PHE A 902 22.62 16.77 0.90
CA PHE A 902 22.01 15.44 0.95
C PHE A 902 22.81 14.43 1.77
N THR A 903 22.19 13.31 2.15
CA THR A 903 22.88 12.16 2.76
C THR A 903 23.26 11.13 1.70
N LEU A 904 24.43 10.48 1.84
CA LEU A 904 24.95 9.51 0.86
C LEU A 904 25.01 8.10 1.48
N ALA A 905 23.95 7.30 1.36
CA ALA A 905 23.95 5.86 1.66
C ALA A 905 24.82 5.38 2.86
N GLY A 906 24.71 6.02 4.03
CA GLY A 906 25.49 5.68 5.24
C GLY A 906 26.95 6.18 5.28
N HIS A 907 27.30 7.11 4.40
CA HIS A 907 28.60 7.77 4.30
C HIS A 907 28.46 9.27 4.58
N GLU A 908 29.53 9.85 5.09
CA GLU A 908 29.73 11.29 5.13
C GLU A 908 30.62 11.67 3.94
N TYR A 909 30.35 12.85 3.36
CA TYR A 909 31.17 13.41 2.29
C TYR A 909 31.43 14.90 2.53
N SER A 910 32.58 15.37 2.07
CA SER A 910 32.98 16.78 2.14
C SER A 910 33.89 17.14 0.99
N ARG A 911 33.73 18.33 0.41
CA ARG A 911 34.74 18.91 -0.47
C ARG A 911 35.96 19.32 0.36
N PRO A 912 37.19 18.93 -0.01
CA PRO A 912 38.39 19.40 0.67
C PRO A 912 38.49 20.94 0.65
N PRO A 913 39.10 21.56 1.67
CA PRO A 913 39.24 23.02 1.76
C PRO A 913 39.88 23.66 0.53
N ALA A 914 40.86 23.02 -0.09
CA ALA A 914 41.47 23.46 -1.34
C ALA A 914 40.47 23.53 -2.52
N VAL A 915 39.46 22.64 -2.57
CA VAL A 915 38.39 22.68 -3.57
C VAL A 915 37.44 23.85 -3.29
N VAL A 916 37.03 24.02 -2.02
CA VAL A 916 36.13 25.10 -1.60
C VAL A 916 36.74 26.49 -1.83
N GLN A 917 38.07 26.60 -1.71
CA GLN A 917 38.83 27.82 -2.01
C GLN A 917 39.11 28.02 -3.52
N GLY A 918 38.77 27.07 -4.39
CA GLY A 918 39.08 27.13 -5.83
C GLY A 918 40.54 26.84 -6.21
N ASN A 919 41.34 26.32 -5.26
CA ASN A 919 42.75 25.99 -5.43
C ASN A 919 43.00 24.57 -5.99
N ALA A 920 41.98 23.72 -6.04
CA ALA A 920 42.05 22.34 -6.55
C ALA A 920 40.83 21.99 -7.43
N ALA A 921 40.99 20.99 -8.30
CA ALA A 921 39.89 20.45 -9.09
C ALA A 921 38.82 19.80 -8.21
N ASP A 922 37.55 19.86 -8.62
CA ASP A 922 36.43 19.38 -7.80
C ASP A 922 36.53 17.88 -7.49
N GLN A 923 36.44 17.56 -6.20
CA GLN A 923 36.52 16.20 -5.64
C GLN A 923 35.85 16.17 -4.26
N PHE A 924 35.35 15.00 -3.87
CA PHE A 924 34.77 14.73 -2.57
C PHE A 924 35.64 13.73 -1.80
N GLU A 925 35.99 14.06 -0.55
CA GLU A 925 36.38 13.03 0.41
C GLU A 925 35.13 12.31 0.89
N ILE A 926 35.14 10.98 0.80
CA ILE A 926 34.02 10.12 1.21
C ILE A 926 34.52 9.16 2.29
N ARG A 927 33.81 9.11 3.42
CA ARG A 927 34.17 8.26 4.56
C ARG A 927 32.92 7.56 5.10
N PRO A 928 32.99 6.28 5.52
CA PRO A 928 31.88 5.61 6.20
C PRO A 928 31.47 6.38 7.46
N LYS A 929 30.17 6.70 7.60
CA LYS A 929 29.68 7.46 8.76
C LYS A 929 29.67 6.57 10.00
N ALA A 930 30.23 7.06 11.09
CA ALA A 930 30.31 6.30 12.35
C ALA A 930 28.92 5.84 12.82
N GLY A 931 28.77 4.54 13.05
CA GLY A 931 27.51 3.91 13.46
C GLY A 931 26.50 3.64 12.34
N SER A 932 26.70 4.14 11.13
CA SER A 932 25.72 4.13 10.03
C SER A 932 26.06 3.09 8.94
N LYS A 933 26.01 1.80 9.27
CA LYS A 933 26.36 0.71 8.34
C LYS A 933 25.16 0.29 7.49
N MET A 934 25.38 -0.02 6.21
CA MET A 934 24.34 -0.54 5.31
C MET A 934 24.80 -1.83 4.63
N LEU A 935 23.98 -2.87 4.66
CA LEU A 935 24.26 -4.15 3.99
C LEU A 935 23.03 -4.62 3.20
N TRP A 936 23.21 -4.91 1.92
CA TRP A 936 22.18 -5.50 1.07
C TRP A 936 22.18 -7.02 1.24
N ARG A 937 21.13 -7.58 1.86
CA ARG A 937 20.94 -9.02 2.00
C ARG A 937 20.02 -9.54 0.88
N PRO A 938 20.52 -10.30 -0.11
CA PRO A 938 19.64 -10.95 -1.09
C PRO A 938 18.80 -12.04 -0.41
N ASN A 939 17.58 -12.26 -0.91
CA ASN A 939 16.73 -13.36 -0.45
C ASN A 939 17.34 -14.71 -0.86
N GLN A 940 17.09 -15.75 -0.07
CA GLN A 940 17.48 -17.11 -0.43
C GLN A 940 16.66 -17.59 -1.64
N LEU A 941 17.34 -18.03 -2.69
CA LEU A 941 16.74 -18.54 -3.92
C LEU A 941 17.07 -20.01 -4.13
N GLN A 942 16.09 -20.77 -4.62
CA GLN A 942 16.30 -22.13 -5.12
C GLN A 942 16.78 -22.08 -6.58
N PHE A 943 17.58 -23.08 -7.01
CA PHE A 943 18.10 -23.15 -8.39
C PHE A 943 17.00 -23.26 -9.46
N THR A 944 15.82 -23.78 -9.11
CA THR A 944 14.62 -23.77 -9.97
C THR A 944 14.10 -22.36 -10.30
N GLY A 945 14.46 -21.37 -9.47
CA GLY A 945 14.18 -19.94 -9.67
C GLY A 945 15.33 -19.15 -10.30
N LEU A 946 16.38 -19.80 -10.80
CA LEU A 946 17.51 -19.15 -11.46
C LEU A 946 17.03 -18.36 -12.69
N ARG A 947 17.43 -17.08 -12.76
CA ARG A 947 17.13 -16.16 -13.87
C ARG A 947 18.31 -15.21 -14.06
N PRO A 948 18.49 -14.61 -15.25
CA PRO A 948 19.54 -13.62 -15.50
C PRO A 948 19.61 -12.50 -14.46
N THR A 949 18.42 -12.02 -14.06
CA THR A 949 18.25 -10.92 -13.11
C THR A 949 18.48 -11.28 -11.65
N ASN A 950 18.92 -12.51 -11.34
CA ASN A 950 19.19 -12.94 -9.96
C ASN A 950 20.46 -13.79 -9.75
N ILE A 951 21.28 -14.02 -10.78
CA ILE A 951 22.45 -14.92 -10.74
C ILE A 951 23.42 -14.60 -9.58
N ALA A 952 23.68 -13.31 -9.30
CA ALA A 952 24.62 -12.93 -8.24
C ALA A 952 24.19 -13.43 -6.83
N SER A 953 22.89 -13.65 -6.62
CA SER A 953 22.33 -14.15 -5.35
C SER A 953 22.73 -15.59 -5.01
N PHE A 954 23.33 -16.32 -5.95
CA PHE A 954 23.81 -17.68 -5.73
C PHE A 954 25.23 -17.72 -5.15
N PHE A 955 26.05 -16.69 -5.37
CA PHE A 955 27.46 -16.60 -4.97
C PHE A 955 27.62 -15.81 -3.66
N MET A 956 28.78 -15.92 -3.00
CA MET A 956 29.15 -15.00 -1.93
C MET A 956 29.68 -13.69 -2.53
N ALA A 957 29.45 -12.55 -1.87
CA ALA A 957 29.93 -11.26 -2.37
C ALA A 957 31.46 -11.22 -2.50
N GLN A 958 32.16 -11.90 -1.58
CA GLN A 958 33.62 -12.03 -1.59
C GLN A 958 34.13 -12.81 -2.82
N ASP A 959 33.44 -13.89 -3.23
CA ASP A 959 33.83 -14.64 -4.44
C ASP A 959 33.68 -13.77 -5.71
N LEU A 960 32.61 -12.99 -5.80
CA LEU A 960 32.35 -12.09 -6.93
C LEU A 960 33.36 -10.92 -7.00
N ASP A 961 33.75 -10.39 -5.85
CA ASP A 961 34.75 -9.33 -5.78
C ASP A 961 36.18 -9.87 -6.05
N ALA A 962 36.45 -11.15 -5.72
CA ALA A 962 37.75 -11.80 -5.87
C ALA A 962 37.98 -12.52 -7.21
N CYS A 963 36.93 -12.93 -7.94
CA CYS A 963 37.07 -13.76 -9.15
C CYS A 963 37.76 -13.06 -10.34
N GLY A 964 38.04 -11.75 -10.23
CA GLY A 964 38.86 -11.02 -11.18
C GLY A 964 38.17 -10.64 -12.50
N THR A 965 37.14 -11.37 -12.92
CA THR A 965 36.41 -11.20 -14.20
C THR A 965 35.36 -10.09 -14.20
N VAL A 966 34.72 -9.84 -13.06
CA VAL A 966 33.70 -8.81 -12.89
C VAL A 966 34.19 -7.67 -12.00
N LYS A 967 33.51 -6.53 -12.11
CA LYS A 967 33.66 -5.35 -11.24
C LYS A 967 32.31 -5.01 -10.62
N LYS A 968 32.30 -4.74 -9.32
CA LYS A 968 31.12 -4.28 -8.57
C LYS A 968 30.83 -2.83 -8.90
N VAL A 969 29.55 -2.51 -9.11
CA VAL A 969 29.06 -1.16 -9.42
C VAL A 969 27.81 -0.90 -8.58
N TRP A 970 27.80 0.19 -7.82
CA TRP A 970 26.67 0.51 -6.94
C TRP A 970 25.55 1.24 -7.68
N ARG A 971 24.32 0.78 -7.51
CA ARG A 971 23.12 1.49 -7.98
C ARG A 971 22.74 2.53 -6.92
N LEU A 972 22.64 3.80 -7.30
CA LEU A 972 22.23 4.90 -6.41
C LEU A 972 20.91 5.51 -6.89
N ARG A 973 20.06 5.96 -5.97
CA ARG A 973 18.79 6.63 -6.28
C ARG A 973 18.65 7.90 -5.43
N ALA A 974 18.30 9.01 -6.07
CA ALA A 974 17.93 10.23 -5.35
C ALA A 974 16.50 10.15 -4.81
N TYR A 975 16.33 10.68 -3.60
CA TYR A 975 15.09 10.81 -2.87
C TYR A 975 14.98 12.29 -2.47
N GLU A 976 14.39 13.10 -3.36
CA GLU A 976 14.42 14.57 -3.30
C GLU A 976 13.77 15.14 -2.03
N ARG A 977 12.64 14.56 -1.59
CA ARG A 977 11.92 15.02 -0.38
C ARG A 977 12.72 14.77 0.89
N GLU A 978 13.49 13.70 0.88
CA GLU A 978 14.32 13.24 1.99
C GLU A 978 15.76 13.77 1.90
N LYS A 979 16.09 14.64 0.92
CA LYS A 979 17.46 15.07 0.57
C LYS A 979 18.46 13.89 0.70
N THR A 980 18.23 12.79 0.00
CA THR A 980 19.00 11.56 0.21
C THR A 980 19.38 10.87 -1.11
N LEU A 981 20.67 10.61 -1.30
CA LEU A 981 21.22 9.75 -2.34
C LEU A 981 21.41 8.34 -1.76
N GLY A 982 20.35 7.53 -1.86
CA GLY A 982 20.24 6.23 -1.21
C GLY A 982 20.78 5.08 -2.05
N GLY A 983 21.38 4.10 -1.38
CA GLY A 983 21.81 2.84 -2.00
C GLY A 983 20.64 1.98 -2.46
N ALA A 984 20.74 1.48 -3.69
CA ALA A 984 19.91 0.40 -4.22
C ALA A 984 20.76 -0.86 -4.44
N LYS A 985 20.17 -1.93 -5.00
CA LYS A 985 20.85 -3.22 -5.14
C LYS A 985 22.16 -3.09 -5.96
N PRO A 986 23.29 -3.68 -5.51
CA PRO A 986 24.52 -3.66 -6.29
C PRO A 986 24.40 -4.49 -7.57
N LEU A 987 25.22 -4.13 -8.56
CA LEU A 987 25.29 -4.73 -9.88
C LEU A 987 26.74 -5.15 -10.17
N TYR A 988 26.94 -6.13 -11.04
CA TYR A 988 28.26 -6.54 -11.51
C TYR A 988 28.35 -6.43 -13.02
N TYR A 989 29.44 -5.84 -13.49
CA TYR A 989 29.80 -5.63 -14.90
C TYR A 989 31.05 -6.43 -15.23
N LEU A 990 31.30 -6.76 -16.50
CA LEU A 990 32.57 -7.38 -16.88
C LEU A 990 33.74 -6.37 -16.75
N LYS A 991 34.97 -6.84 -16.49
CA LYS A 991 36.16 -5.97 -16.54
C LYS A 991 36.60 -5.63 -17.96
N ALA A 992 36.37 -6.54 -18.91
CA ALA A 992 36.59 -6.34 -20.34
C ALA A 992 35.46 -7.00 -21.15
N PRO A 993 35.21 -6.62 -22.41
CA PRO A 993 34.23 -7.30 -23.25
C PRO A 993 34.62 -8.78 -23.42
N LEU A 994 33.63 -9.67 -23.43
CA LEU A 994 33.83 -11.11 -23.63
C LEU A 994 33.26 -11.53 -24.98
N VAL A 995 34.12 -11.94 -25.90
CA VAL A 995 33.72 -12.47 -27.22
C VAL A 995 33.72 -14.00 -27.15
N LEU A 996 32.60 -14.62 -27.50
CA LEU A 996 32.45 -16.08 -27.56
C LEU A 996 32.04 -16.51 -28.97
N ALA A 997 32.81 -17.43 -29.55
CA ALA A 997 32.44 -18.11 -30.77
C ALA A 997 31.27 -19.08 -30.53
N LYS A 998 30.62 -19.53 -31.60
CA LYS A 998 29.60 -20.57 -31.51
C LYS A 998 30.16 -21.85 -30.86
N ASP A 999 29.37 -22.46 -29.97
CA ASP A 999 29.66 -23.66 -29.18
C ASP A 999 30.85 -23.50 -28.19
N ALA A 1000 31.36 -22.27 -28.04
CA ALA A 1000 32.34 -21.92 -27.01
C ALA A 1000 31.69 -21.89 -25.62
N VAL A 1001 32.49 -22.26 -24.62
CA VAL A 1001 32.14 -22.18 -23.20
C VAL A 1001 33.22 -21.39 -22.49
N GLN A 1002 32.83 -20.49 -21.58
CA GLN A 1002 33.78 -19.73 -20.76
C GLN A 1002 33.32 -19.70 -19.30
N ARG A 1003 34.25 -19.93 -18.37
CA ARG A 1003 34.02 -19.70 -16.94
C ARG A 1003 34.08 -18.21 -16.64
N LEU A 1004 33.09 -17.72 -15.90
CA LEU A 1004 32.99 -16.34 -15.45
C LEU A 1004 33.28 -16.18 -13.94
N ILE A 1005 32.91 -17.16 -13.11
CA ILE A 1005 33.17 -17.19 -11.65
C ILE A 1005 33.68 -18.58 -11.27
#